data_AF-A0A947R0B8-F1
#
_entry.id   AF-A0A947R0B8-F1
#
_cell.length_a   1.000
_cell.length_b   1.000
_cell.length_c   1.000
_cell.angle_alpha   90.00
_cell.angle_beta   90.00
_cell.angle_gamma   90.00
#
_symmetry.space_group_name_H-M   'P 1'
#
loop_
_entity.id
_entity.type
_entity.pdbx_description
1 polymer ?
#
loop_
_entity_poly.entity_id
_entity_poly.type
_entity_poly.pdbx_seq_one_letter_code
_entity_poly.pdbx_strand_id
1 'polypeptide(L)'
;MKKMTIMQKLMGMTVFISLLTAGLSIFFINRFGEMGAAYRHVAEVRIPQTQIADLMSRVLLGSRVNMNELYGVDRNVDLFREYQKRLQGKLQDYKTLESMLLNGSDQQKNIIEALNGMVVPACRRGGDIEKLTNIAGGLFDDYQKTCDLIIDLKEKHLEVVNYIGWYDSEEDSAGIIKKIVTLGRQLEEMADNSNDKLVVADIRRQEKNILQRADQDYMNKLKEAYRKLYDASDLKMRDVVKDYYETFENIFDKILLAQKHTDELKRLSRTQLRENQKKVDQAVEDISGRANSQMKEYIQKANEIENRARIIVIVVALSVTLACLLIGYMISAGINKVLSNMVRSLEDGSNQVASASGQISVASQQLAEGASEQASSIEEISSSLEEMASITRKNADSTKEAESHTNLVNLVIKRAGESMMSLNQSMQGISTASQETSKIIKTIDEIAFQTNLLALNAAVEAARAGEAGAGFAVVADEVRNLALRASDAAKNTAQLIENTIKRVEDGAGLVTQTNQDFTELDEKIRKVTELIQEITAASNENAQGIEQVNTAMTDMDQIVQRNAATSEENASASEEMNAQADQMNIFVGELMALIGRNGQANPVSRKTPLPKNIPSESSKNVSTTHHSASGTFRNKKRKASSEKLIPFDNNDDFEDF
;
A
#
# COMPACT_ATOMS: atom_id res chain seq x y z
N MET A 1 -18.99 3.78 4.10
CA MET A 1 -17.57 3.39 4.18
C MET A 1 -16.93 2.95 2.84
N LYS A 2 -17.49 3.27 1.65
CA LYS A 2 -16.95 2.81 0.35
C LYS A 2 -16.25 3.87 -0.52
N LYS A 3 -16.07 5.10 -0.01
CA LYS A 3 -15.29 6.18 -0.67
C LYS A 3 -14.21 6.71 0.25
N MET A 4 -13.33 5.83 0.73
CA MET A 4 -12.05 6.26 1.31
C MET A 4 -10.97 5.97 0.28
N THR A 5 -10.31 7.02 -0.19
CA THR A 5 -9.11 6.91 -1.05
C THR A 5 -8.06 6.04 -0.36
N ILE A 6 -7.20 5.37 -1.13
CA ILE A 6 -6.09 4.57 -0.58
C ILE A 6 -5.25 5.41 0.39
N MET A 7 -5.11 6.71 0.14
CA MET A 7 -4.49 7.65 1.08
C MET A 7 -5.24 7.76 2.41
N GLN A 8 -6.58 7.78 2.44
CA GLN A 8 -7.36 7.75 3.69
C GLN A 8 -7.30 6.38 4.39
N LYS A 9 -7.16 5.28 3.64
CA LYS A 9 -6.95 3.95 4.22
C LYS A 9 -5.54 3.79 4.79
N LEU A 10 -4.51 4.31 4.12
CA LEU A 10 -3.14 4.40 4.63
C LEU A 10 -3.05 5.35 5.81
N MET A 11 -3.72 6.51 5.76
CA MET A 11 -3.79 7.45 6.86
C MET A 11 -4.52 6.83 8.06
N GLY A 12 -5.60 6.10 7.81
CA GLY A 12 -6.31 5.29 8.82
C GLY A 12 -5.45 4.17 9.38
N MET A 13 -4.61 3.52 8.57
CA MET A 13 -3.67 2.48 9.01
C MET A 13 -2.50 3.07 9.80
N THR A 14 -1.96 4.22 9.41
CA THR A 14 -0.98 4.96 10.22
C THR A 14 -1.61 5.46 11.51
N VAL A 15 -2.84 5.99 11.51
CA VAL A 15 -3.55 6.40 12.74
C VAL A 15 -3.83 5.18 13.62
N PHE A 16 -4.17 4.03 13.04
CA PHE A 16 -4.38 2.79 13.78
C PHE A 16 -3.07 2.27 14.38
N ILE A 17 -1.95 2.30 13.65
CA ILE A 17 -0.62 1.93 14.16
C ILE A 17 -0.14 2.96 15.21
N SER A 18 -0.42 4.25 15.04
CA SER A 18 -0.17 5.30 16.03
C SER A 18 -0.99 5.09 17.30
N LEU A 19 -2.27 4.71 17.17
CA LEU A 19 -3.16 4.40 18.30
C LEU A 19 -2.78 3.09 18.98
N LEU A 20 -2.28 2.10 18.23
CA LEU A 20 -1.82 0.82 18.76
C LEU A 20 -0.47 0.97 19.46
N THR A 21 0.42 1.83 18.95
CA THR A 21 1.70 2.18 19.60
C THR A 21 1.50 3.12 20.78
N ALA A 22 0.55 4.07 20.72
CA ALA A 22 0.12 4.85 21.88
C ALA A 22 -0.57 3.97 22.92
N GLY A 23 -1.40 3.01 22.49
CA GLY A 23 -2.05 2.01 23.33
C GLY A 23 -1.05 1.06 23.99
N LEU A 24 -0.04 0.59 23.26
CA LEU A 24 1.09 -0.16 23.84
C LEU A 24 1.89 0.70 24.80
N SER A 25 2.14 1.97 24.46
CA SER A 25 2.87 2.89 25.34
C SER A 25 2.10 3.16 26.63
N ILE A 26 0.78 3.37 26.57
CA ILE A 26 -0.10 3.50 27.74
C ILE A 26 -0.20 2.18 28.51
N PHE A 27 -0.24 1.03 27.82
CA PHE A 27 -0.24 -0.29 28.44
C PHE A 27 1.08 -0.56 29.17
N PHE A 28 2.23 -0.26 28.57
CA PHE A 28 3.53 -0.37 29.21
C PHE A 28 3.72 0.68 30.31
N ILE A 29 3.26 1.92 30.14
CA ILE A 29 3.27 2.95 31.21
C ILE A 29 2.37 2.51 32.39
N ASN A 30 1.20 1.91 32.14
CA ASN A 30 0.34 1.34 33.19
C ASN A 30 0.94 0.07 33.81
N ARG A 31 1.56 -0.82 33.02
CA ARG A 31 2.19 -2.05 33.51
C ARG A 31 3.50 -1.77 34.27
N PHE A 32 4.24 -0.72 33.91
CA PHE A 32 5.35 -0.19 34.71
C PHE A 32 4.84 0.62 35.91
N GLY A 33 3.67 1.26 35.81
CA GLY A 33 2.93 1.78 36.97
C GLY A 33 2.53 0.67 37.96
N GLU A 34 2.19 -0.52 37.46
CA GLU A 34 1.95 -1.73 38.25
C GLU A 34 3.26 -2.37 38.77
N MET A 35 4.40 -2.26 38.06
CA MET A 35 5.72 -2.55 38.68
C MET A 35 6.11 -1.51 39.73
N GLY A 36 5.66 -0.26 39.58
CA GLY A 36 5.67 0.75 40.64
C GLY A 36 4.78 0.36 41.83
N ALA A 37 3.73 -0.45 41.61
CA ALA A 37 2.94 -1.06 42.68
C ALA A 37 3.68 -2.23 43.37
N ALA A 38 4.55 -2.96 42.67
CA ALA A 38 5.47 -3.91 43.30
C ALA A 38 6.52 -3.20 44.20
N TYR A 39 6.92 -1.98 43.86
CA TYR A 39 7.69 -1.09 44.78
C TYR A 39 6.80 -0.46 45.87
N ARG A 40 5.49 -0.30 45.62
CA ARG A 40 4.53 0.16 46.62
C ARG A 40 4.26 -0.90 47.71
N HIS A 41 4.52 -2.18 47.46
CA HIS A 41 4.61 -3.18 48.52
C HIS A 41 5.83 -3.00 49.46
N VAL A 42 6.86 -2.27 49.04
CA VAL A 42 7.92 -1.79 49.95
C VAL A 42 7.46 -0.54 50.74
N ALA A 43 6.49 0.22 50.20
CA ALA A 43 5.81 1.32 50.90
C ALA A 43 4.66 0.85 51.84
N GLU A 44 4.25 -0.41 51.77
CA GLU A 44 3.32 -1.05 52.72
C GLU A 44 4.01 -1.67 53.95
N VAL A 45 5.34 -1.62 54.04
CA VAL A 45 6.07 -1.83 55.30
C VAL A 45 6.04 -0.51 56.11
N ARG A 46 4.83 0.00 56.37
CA ARG A 46 4.59 1.21 57.18
C ARG A 46 4.39 0.91 58.66
N ILE A 47 4.79 -0.27 59.14
CA ILE A 47 4.77 -0.65 60.56
C ILE A 47 5.98 -1.56 60.81
N PRO A 48 7.09 -1.01 61.36
CA PRO A 48 7.35 -1.22 62.79
C PRO A 48 8.04 -0.04 63.51
N GLN A 49 8.12 1.16 62.93
CA GLN A 49 8.70 2.33 63.62
C GLN A 49 7.72 3.00 64.59
N THR A 50 6.43 3.02 64.28
CA THR A 50 5.42 3.51 65.23
C THR A 50 5.39 2.62 66.47
N GLN A 51 5.44 1.29 66.34
CA GLN A 51 5.38 0.40 67.50
C GLN A 51 6.62 0.48 68.41
N ILE A 52 7.84 0.62 67.88
CA ILE A 52 9.06 0.73 68.72
C ILE A 52 9.16 2.13 69.34
N ALA A 53 8.88 3.19 68.59
CA ALA A 53 8.88 4.55 69.12
C ALA A 53 7.74 4.77 70.14
N ASP A 54 6.56 4.19 69.89
CA ASP A 54 5.42 4.22 70.80
C ASP A 54 5.66 3.35 72.04
N LEU A 55 6.33 2.19 71.92
CA LEU A 55 6.68 1.37 73.08
C LEU A 55 7.77 2.03 73.95
N MET A 56 8.82 2.60 73.36
CA MET A 56 9.83 3.38 74.10
C MET A 56 9.22 4.64 74.73
N SER A 57 8.35 5.34 73.99
CA SER A 57 7.63 6.50 74.51
C SER A 57 6.69 6.12 75.65
N ARG A 58 5.92 5.01 75.55
CA ARG A 58 5.04 4.52 76.64
C ARG A 58 5.80 4.09 77.90
N VAL A 59 7.00 3.52 77.76
CA VAL A 59 7.86 3.16 78.91
C VAL A 59 8.43 4.41 79.57
N LEU A 60 8.96 5.37 78.79
CA LEU A 60 9.60 6.58 79.30
C LEU A 60 8.60 7.63 79.80
N LEU A 61 7.50 7.89 79.07
CA LEU A 61 6.40 8.74 79.55
C LEU A 61 5.66 8.08 80.73
N GLY A 62 5.51 6.75 80.74
CA GLY A 62 4.89 6.03 81.85
C GLY A 62 5.65 6.19 83.16
N SER A 63 6.98 6.16 83.10
CA SER A 63 7.85 6.49 84.25
C SER A 63 7.72 7.95 84.67
N ARG A 64 7.55 8.89 83.72
CA ARG A 64 7.35 10.31 84.01
C ARG A 64 6.02 10.60 84.73
N VAL A 65 4.94 9.91 84.36
CA VAL A 65 3.62 10.07 84.99
C VAL A 65 3.63 9.55 86.44
N ASN A 66 4.22 8.39 86.69
CA ASN A 66 4.36 7.83 88.04
C ASN A 66 5.25 8.70 88.95
N MET A 67 6.28 9.36 88.39
CA MET A 67 7.13 10.29 89.16
C MET A 67 6.39 11.56 89.62
N ASN A 68 5.43 12.06 88.83
CA ASN A 68 4.61 13.21 89.24
C ASN A 68 3.60 12.85 90.34
N GLU A 69 3.09 11.61 90.37
CA GLU A 69 2.16 11.15 91.41
C GLU A 69 2.85 10.95 92.77
N LEU A 70 4.15 10.62 92.79
CA LEU A 70 4.94 10.52 94.02
C LEU A 70 5.09 11.85 94.79
N TYR A 71 4.92 12.99 94.09
CA TYR A 71 5.05 14.32 94.67
C TYR A 71 3.84 14.74 95.53
N GLY A 72 2.75 13.95 95.52
CA GLY A 72 1.45 14.32 96.08
C GLY A 72 0.94 13.53 97.29
N VAL A 73 1.71 12.60 97.87
CA VAL A 73 1.18 11.66 98.89
C VAL A 73 1.74 11.92 100.29
N ASP A 74 1.10 12.84 101.00
CA ASP A 74 1.51 13.24 102.35
C ASP A 74 1.02 12.29 103.47
N ARG A 75 0.28 11.20 103.20
CA ARG A 75 -0.42 10.46 104.28
C ARG A 75 -0.44 8.93 104.27
N ASN A 76 0.23 8.21 103.34
CA ASN A 76 0.15 6.74 103.36
C ASN A 76 1.44 6.04 102.91
N VAL A 77 2.05 5.22 103.77
CA VAL A 77 3.25 4.42 103.49
C VAL A 77 2.94 3.26 102.54
N ASP A 78 1.72 2.71 102.61
CA ASP A 78 1.31 1.57 101.78
C ASP A 78 1.16 1.92 100.30
N LEU A 79 0.69 3.15 99.99
CA LEU A 79 0.64 3.64 98.60
C LEU A 79 2.04 3.69 97.97
N PHE A 80 3.05 4.07 98.75
CA PHE A 80 4.42 4.21 98.23
C PHE A 80 5.02 2.86 97.85
N ARG A 81 4.74 1.80 98.64
CA ARG A 81 5.10 0.42 98.29
C ARG A 81 4.38 -0.07 97.03
N GLU A 82 3.13 0.31 96.82
CA GLU A 82 2.37 -0.08 95.61
C GLU A 82 2.96 0.57 94.34
N TYR A 83 3.35 1.85 94.40
CA TYR A 83 4.01 2.54 93.30
C TYR A 83 5.38 1.95 92.97
N GLN A 84 6.19 1.58 93.98
CA GLN A 84 7.46 0.88 93.78
C GLN A 84 7.26 -0.46 93.05
N LYS A 85 6.20 -1.21 93.41
CA LYS A 85 5.85 -2.49 92.77
C LYS A 85 5.42 -2.34 91.32
N ARG A 86 4.62 -1.31 91.00
CA ARG A 86 4.21 -1.00 89.60
C ARG A 86 5.41 -0.62 88.74
N LEU A 87 6.40 0.07 89.30
CA LEU A 87 7.63 0.42 88.60
C LEU A 87 8.50 -0.81 88.31
N GLN A 88 8.63 -1.73 89.26
CA GLN A 88 9.34 -3.01 89.06
C GLN A 88 8.69 -3.89 87.99
N GLY A 89 7.35 -3.89 87.88
CA GLY A 89 6.65 -4.60 86.80
C GLY A 89 7.05 -4.13 85.40
N LYS A 90 7.14 -2.80 85.20
CA LYS A 90 7.54 -2.23 83.90
C LYS A 90 9.04 -2.40 83.58
N LEU A 91 9.88 -2.61 84.59
CA LEU A 91 11.30 -2.95 84.39
C LEU A 91 11.47 -4.35 83.77
N GLN A 92 10.61 -5.29 84.15
CA GLN A 92 10.63 -6.64 83.58
C GLN A 92 10.24 -6.63 82.09
N ASP A 93 9.31 -5.75 81.70
CA ASP A 93 8.94 -5.54 80.30
C ASP A 93 10.13 -5.00 79.47
N TYR A 94 10.95 -4.13 80.07
CA TYR A 94 12.15 -3.57 79.43
C TYR A 94 13.24 -4.63 79.17
N LYS A 95 13.55 -5.47 80.17
CA LYS A 95 14.50 -6.59 80.02
C LYS A 95 14.00 -7.65 79.03
N THR A 96 12.68 -7.84 78.94
CA THR A 96 12.07 -8.75 77.95
C THR A 96 12.23 -8.19 76.53
N LEU A 97 12.04 -6.88 76.32
CA LEU A 97 12.27 -6.22 75.03
C LEU A 97 13.74 -6.28 74.58
N GLU A 98 14.68 -6.11 75.50
CA GLU A 98 16.12 -6.23 75.24
C GLU A 98 16.50 -7.65 74.75
N SER A 99 15.97 -8.69 75.41
CA SER A 99 16.22 -10.08 75.00
C SER A 99 15.61 -10.44 73.63
N MET A 100 14.44 -9.89 73.28
CA MET A 100 13.81 -10.07 71.97
C MET A 100 14.60 -9.41 70.83
N LEU A 101 15.27 -8.28 71.10
CA LEU A 101 16.08 -7.56 70.11
C LEU A 101 17.46 -8.18 69.90
N LEU A 102 18.01 -8.88 70.90
CA LEU A 102 19.38 -9.43 70.85
C LEU A 102 19.43 -10.91 70.42
N ASN A 103 18.46 -11.75 70.79
CA ASN A 103 18.48 -13.19 70.55
C ASN A 103 17.18 -13.68 69.91
N GLY A 104 17.13 -13.69 68.56
CA GLY A 104 15.97 -14.18 67.81
C GLY A 104 15.93 -15.70 67.68
N SER A 105 14.77 -16.32 67.92
CA SER A 105 14.51 -17.74 67.66
C SER A 105 14.15 -18.00 66.19
N ASP A 106 14.33 -19.25 65.73
CA ASP A 106 14.36 -19.61 64.31
C ASP A 106 13.08 -19.34 63.50
N GLN A 107 11.93 -19.09 64.11
CA GLN A 107 10.71 -18.68 63.38
C GLN A 107 10.68 -17.20 62.98
N GLN A 108 11.62 -16.38 63.47
CA GLN A 108 11.70 -14.93 63.18
C GLN A 108 12.74 -14.56 62.12
N LYS A 109 13.53 -15.53 61.61
CA LYS A 109 14.60 -15.29 60.62
C LYS A 109 14.11 -14.64 59.32
N ASN A 110 12.93 -14.99 58.82
CA ASN A 110 12.43 -14.45 57.55
C ASN A 110 11.95 -12.98 57.64
N ILE A 111 11.47 -12.56 58.82
CA ILE A 111 11.10 -11.15 59.07
C ILE A 111 12.37 -10.34 59.40
N ILE A 112 13.34 -10.97 60.08
CA ILE A 112 14.62 -10.37 60.42
C ILE A 112 15.54 -10.23 59.19
N GLU A 113 15.49 -11.09 58.16
CA GLU A 113 16.25 -10.88 56.90
C GLU A 113 15.78 -9.66 56.12
N ALA A 114 14.46 -9.41 56.09
CA ALA A 114 13.91 -8.19 55.50
C ALA A 114 14.28 -6.92 56.30
N LEU A 115 14.46 -7.03 57.63
CA LEU A 115 14.87 -5.93 58.51
C LEU A 115 16.41 -5.75 58.62
N ASN A 116 17.18 -6.81 58.43
CA ASN A 116 18.65 -6.82 58.45
C ASN A 116 19.26 -6.12 57.22
N GLY A 117 18.51 -5.87 56.16
CA GLY A 117 19.00 -5.10 55.01
C GLY A 117 18.95 -3.58 55.21
N MET A 118 18.02 -3.06 56.01
CA MET A 118 17.67 -1.62 55.95
C MET A 118 17.72 -0.86 57.27
N VAL A 119 17.49 -1.48 58.44
CA VAL A 119 17.36 -0.72 59.70
C VAL A 119 18.29 -1.22 60.81
N VAL A 120 18.49 -2.53 60.94
CA VAL A 120 19.27 -3.09 62.05
C VAL A 120 20.79 -2.87 61.92
N PRO A 121 21.45 -3.02 60.75
CA PRO A 121 22.90 -2.81 60.66
C PRO A 121 23.33 -1.36 60.76
N ALA A 122 22.43 -0.40 60.52
CA ALA A 122 22.70 1.02 60.68
C ALA A 122 22.77 1.39 62.17
N CYS A 123 21.86 0.85 62.99
CA CYS A 123 21.88 1.07 64.44
C CYS A 123 22.92 0.20 65.17
N ARG A 124 23.24 -1.01 64.68
CA ARG A 124 24.27 -1.88 65.27
C ARG A 124 25.70 -1.38 65.03
N ARG A 125 25.97 -0.74 63.89
CA ARG A 125 27.32 -0.18 63.59
C ARG A 125 27.69 1.04 64.42
N GLY A 126 26.71 1.72 65.04
CA GLY A 126 26.95 2.94 65.85
C GLY A 126 27.10 2.71 67.36
N GLY A 127 26.80 1.52 67.89
CA GLY A 127 26.79 1.28 69.34
C GLY A 127 25.73 2.06 70.12
N ASP A 128 24.75 2.66 69.44
CA ASP A 128 23.80 3.59 70.05
C ASP A 128 22.71 2.89 70.87
N ILE A 129 22.31 1.66 70.52
CA ILE A 129 21.29 0.90 71.26
C ILE A 129 21.82 0.48 72.64
N GLU A 130 23.05 -0.06 72.72
CA GLU A 130 23.66 -0.52 73.98
C GLU A 130 23.93 0.63 74.96
N LYS A 131 24.34 1.80 74.45
CA LYS A 131 24.48 3.02 75.27
C LYS A 131 23.15 3.47 75.86
N LEU A 132 22.06 3.39 75.09
CA LEU A 132 20.73 3.77 75.55
C LEU A 132 20.22 2.82 76.64
N THR A 133 20.47 1.51 76.50
CA THR A 133 20.09 0.54 77.53
C THR A 133 20.82 0.77 78.85
N ASN A 134 22.12 1.09 78.78
CA ASN A 134 22.93 1.40 79.95
C ASN A 134 22.51 2.70 80.65
N ILE A 135 22.15 3.75 79.90
CA ILE A 135 21.66 5.02 80.46
C ILE A 135 20.30 4.82 81.15
N ALA A 136 19.38 4.09 80.52
CA ALA A 136 18.06 3.81 81.09
C ALA A 136 18.15 2.93 82.36
N GLY A 137 19.02 1.92 82.35
CA GLY A 137 19.27 1.06 83.51
C GLY A 137 19.86 1.81 84.70
N GLY A 138 20.88 2.64 84.47
CA GLY A 138 21.52 3.43 85.54
C GLY A 138 20.57 4.45 86.18
N LEU A 139 19.71 5.08 85.38
CA LEU A 139 18.72 6.04 85.89
C LEU A 139 17.67 5.38 86.80
N PHE A 140 17.31 4.14 86.50
CA PHE A 140 16.34 3.38 87.26
C PHE A 140 16.89 2.95 88.62
N ASP A 141 18.15 2.51 88.67
CA ASP A 141 18.84 2.14 89.91
C ASP A 141 18.96 3.31 90.89
N ASP A 142 19.31 4.50 90.40
CA ASP A 142 19.39 5.71 91.22
C ASP A 142 18.02 6.14 91.77
N TYR A 143 16.95 5.93 90.99
CA TYR A 143 15.58 6.19 91.43
C TYR A 143 15.15 5.23 92.54
N GLN A 144 15.43 3.94 92.40
CA GLN A 144 15.06 2.93 93.39
C GLN A 144 15.71 3.18 94.74
N LYS A 145 17.02 3.52 94.76
CA LYS A 145 17.74 3.90 95.98
C LYS A 145 17.12 5.11 96.68
N THR A 146 16.65 6.09 95.92
CA THR A 146 16.03 7.30 96.47
C THR A 146 14.68 6.99 97.11
N CYS A 147 13.88 6.11 96.50
CA CYS A 147 12.60 5.66 97.05
C CYS A 147 12.78 4.91 98.38
N ASP A 148 13.73 3.98 98.45
CA ASP A 148 13.98 3.19 99.67
C ASP A 148 14.37 4.10 100.86
N LEU A 149 15.16 5.15 100.62
CA LEU A 149 15.55 6.11 101.66
C LEU A 149 14.36 6.94 102.19
N ILE A 150 13.42 7.29 101.31
CA ILE A 150 12.21 8.04 101.70
C ILE A 150 11.28 7.19 102.59
N ILE A 151 11.17 5.89 102.30
CA ILE A 151 10.37 4.95 103.09
C ILE A 151 10.94 4.86 104.52
N ASP A 152 12.24 4.62 104.65
CA ASP A 152 12.92 4.48 105.95
C ASP A 152 12.76 5.75 106.82
N LEU A 153 12.87 6.94 106.22
CA LEU A 153 12.67 8.20 106.94
C LEU A 153 11.22 8.40 107.42
N LYS A 154 10.22 7.98 106.60
CA LYS A 154 8.81 8.07 106.99
C LYS A 154 8.46 7.14 108.15
N GLU A 155 8.99 5.91 108.15
CA GLU A 155 8.75 4.96 109.25
C GLU A 155 9.30 5.51 110.58
N LYS A 156 10.52 6.06 110.59
CA LYS A 156 11.10 6.72 111.78
C LYS A 156 10.31 7.94 112.25
N HIS A 157 9.73 8.73 111.33
CA HIS A 157 8.89 9.86 111.72
C HIS A 157 7.57 9.40 112.34
N LEU A 158 6.94 8.37 111.78
CA LEU A 158 5.68 7.81 112.27
C LEU A 158 5.82 7.23 113.69
N GLU A 159 6.96 6.59 113.98
CA GLU A 159 7.28 6.05 115.31
C GLU A 159 7.30 7.15 116.39
N VAL A 160 7.88 8.32 116.08
CA VAL A 160 7.91 9.47 117.01
C VAL A 160 6.51 10.06 117.18
N VAL A 161 5.73 10.20 116.11
CA VAL A 161 4.36 10.75 116.16
C VAL A 161 3.42 9.87 117.00
N ASN A 162 3.51 8.54 116.83
CA ASN A 162 2.72 7.60 117.63
C ASN A 162 3.08 7.64 119.12
N TYR A 163 4.35 7.82 119.47
CA TYR A 163 4.78 7.91 120.87
C TYR A 163 4.19 9.13 121.61
N ILE A 164 4.09 10.28 120.95
CA ILE A 164 3.58 11.51 121.57
C ILE A 164 2.03 11.51 121.60
N GLY A 165 1.37 10.59 120.89
CA GLY A 165 -0.09 10.41 120.95
C GLY A 165 -0.89 11.50 120.23
N TRP A 166 -0.38 12.01 119.10
CA TRP A 166 -1.00 13.09 118.33
C TRP A 166 -2.05 12.62 117.30
N TYR A 167 -2.39 11.32 117.28
CA TYR A 167 -3.20 10.73 116.22
C TYR A 167 -4.37 9.90 116.78
N ASP A 168 -5.56 10.46 116.65
CA ASP A 168 -6.89 9.82 116.54
C ASP A 168 -7.17 8.59 117.43
N SER A 169 -7.32 8.80 118.74
CA SER A 169 -8.09 7.87 119.59
C SER A 169 -9.07 8.63 120.50
N GLU A 170 -10.37 8.43 120.24
CA GLU A 170 -11.48 8.91 121.07
C GLU A 170 -11.65 8.11 122.38
N GLU A 171 -10.86 7.06 122.61
CA GLU A 171 -10.77 6.37 123.89
C GLU A 171 -9.30 6.09 124.24
N ASP A 172 -8.91 6.56 125.42
CA ASP A 172 -7.64 6.34 126.12
C ASP A 172 -6.33 6.79 125.44
N SER A 173 -6.16 8.11 125.29
CA SER A 173 -4.84 8.74 125.03
C SER A 173 -3.92 8.49 126.24
N ALA A 174 -3.09 7.46 126.11
CA ALA A 174 -2.25 6.93 127.18
C ALA A 174 -1.10 7.88 127.57
N GLY A 175 -0.98 8.07 128.88
CA GLY A 175 0.25 8.51 129.54
C GLY A 175 0.45 10.02 129.62
N ILE A 176 1.16 10.60 128.65
CA ILE A 176 1.96 11.81 128.90
C ILE A 176 1.17 13.11 128.69
N ILE A 177 0.42 13.26 127.59
CA ILE A 177 -0.44 14.45 127.38
C ILE A 177 -1.52 14.54 128.48
N LYS A 178 -2.14 13.42 128.85
CA LYS A 178 -3.11 13.33 129.95
C LYS A 178 -2.45 13.70 131.29
N LYS A 179 -1.21 13.25 131.55
CA LYS A 179 -0.43 13.61 132.75
C LYS A 179 -0.15 15.11 132.80
N ILE A 180 0.23 15.74 131.68
CA ILE A 180 0.42 17.20 131.59
C ILE A 180 -0.91 17.94 131.83
N VAL A 181 -2.00 17.56 131.17
CA VAL A 181 -3.28 18.25 131.39
C VAL A 181 -3.72 18.15 132.86
N THR A 182 -3.50 17.00 133.49
CA THR A 182 -3.86 16.76 134.89
C THR A 182 -2.97 17.55 135.86
N LEU A 183 -1.65 17.48 135.70
CA LEU A 183 -0.69 18.24 136.52
C LEU A 183 -0.88 19.76 136.36
N GLY A 184 -1.14 20.23 135.14
CA GLY A 184 -1.44 21.65 134.87
C GLY A 184 -2.72 22.12 135.56
N ARG A 185 -3.77 21.28 135.62
CA ARG A 185 -5.00 21.60 136.37
C ARG A 185 -4.74 21.65 137.88
N GLN A 186 -3.95 20.71 138.41
CA GLN A 186 -3.55 20.73 139.83
C GLN A 186 -2.75 22.00 140.17
N LEU A 187 -1.88 22.44 139.27
CA LEU A 187 -1.14 23.70 139.40
C LEU A 187 -2.06 24.92 139.47
N GLU A 188 -3.10 24.98 138.63
CA GLU A 188 -4.09 26.07 138.61
C GLU A 188 -4.96 26.11 139.88
N GLU A 189 -5.33 24.95 140.41
CA GLU A 189 -6.14 24.83 141.64
C GLU A 189 -5.36 25.24 142.89
N MET A 190 -4.04 25.06 142.90
CA MET A 190 -3.17 25.38 144.05
C MET A 190 -2.71 26.85 144.12
N ALA A 191 -2.92 27.63 143.07
CA ALA A 191 -2.51 29.03 143.03
C ALA A 191 -3.51 29.91 143.81
N ASP A 192 -3.26 30.14 145.10
CA ASP A 192 -4.21 30.82 146.00
C ASP A 192 -4.13 32.36 145.97
N ASN A 193 -2.99 32.94 145.58
CA ASN A 193 -2.82 34.39 145.49
C ASN A 193 -2.76 34.90 144.04
N SER A 194 -3.03 36.19 143.83
CA SER A 194 -3.10 36.78 142.48
C SER A 194 -1.77 36.72 141.71
N ASN A 195 -0.65 36.65 142.40
CA ASN A 195 0.67 36.64 141.76
C ASN A 195 0.98 35.25 141.18
N ASP A 196 0.67 34.18 141.92
CA ASP A 196 0.89 32.80 141.47
C ASP A 196 -0.02 32.45 140.28
N LYS A 197 -1.28 32.89 140.29
CA LYS A 197 -2.20 32.71 139.15
C LYS A 197 -1.67 33.38 137.87
N LEU A 198 -1.01 34.53 137.99
CA LEU A 198 -0.42 35.22 136.84
C LEU A 198 0.75 34.45 136.25
N VAL A 199 1.60 33.87 137.11
CA VAL A 199 2.75 33.07 136.68
C VAL A 199 2.29 31.75 136.05
N VAL A 200 1.27 31.08 136.61
CA VAL A 200 0.68 29.87 136.00
C VAL A 200 0.06 30.17 134.63
N ALA A 201 -0.60 31.32 134.48
CA ALA A 201 -1.13 31.75 133.17
C ALA A 201 0.00 32.02 132.15
N ASP A 202 1.14 32.58 132.58
CA ASP A 202 2.31 32.76 131.70
C ASP A 202 2.93 31.41 131.31
N ILE A 203 3.03 30.45 132.25
CA ILE A 203 3.45 29.06 131.96
C ILE A 203 2.56 28.46 130.85
N ARG A 204 1.23 28.49 131.02
CA ARG A 204 0.27 28.01 130.00
C ARG A 204 0.40 28.71 128.65
N ARG A 205 0.71 30.01 128.66
CA ARG A 205 0.93 30.77 127.43
C ARG A 205 2.19 30.31 126.71
N GLN A 206 3.29 30.08 127.43
CA GLN A 206 4.52 29.58 126.82
C GLN A 206 4.33 28.16 126.29
N GLU A 207 3.62 27.27 127.00
CA GLU A 207 3.30 25.91 126.54
C GLU A 207 2.61 25.90 125.18
N LYS A 208 1.60 26.75 125.00
CA LYS A 208 0.85 26.83 123.74
C LYS A 208 1.75 27.28 122.59
N ASN A 209 2.70 28.19 122.83
CA ASN A 209 3.65 28.62 121.80
C ASN A 209 4.63 27.50 121.44
N ILE A 210 5.08 26.74 122.45
CA ILE A 210 5.97 25.58 122.27
C ILE A 210 5.30 24.50 121.41
N LEU A 211 4.03 24.17 121.68
CA LEU A 211 3.28 23.18 120.91
C LEU A 211 3.05 23.57 119.44
N GLN A 212 3.05 24.88 119.12
CA GLN A 212 2.81 25.35 117.75
C GLN A 212 4.07 25.55 116.92
N ARG A 213 5.19 25.93 117.56
CA ARG A 213 6.42 26.31 116.85
C ARG A 213 7.63 25.46 117.19
N ALA A 214 7.57 24.70 118.29
CA ALA A 214 8.65 23.84 118.78
C ALA A 214 10.03 24.56 118.79
N ASP A 215 10.05 25.76 119.39
CA ASP A 215 11.22 26.63 119.44
C ASP A 215 11.82 26.69 120.86
N GLN A 216 13.14 26.55 120.94
CA GLN A 216 13.92 26.53 122.18
C GLN A 216 13.76 27.81 123.02
N ASP A 217 13.50 28.96 122.37
CA ASP A 217 13.37 30.25 123.06
C ASP A 217 12.16 30.28 124.01
N TYR A 218 11.05 29.66 123.60
CA TYR A 218 9.86 29.54 124.45
C TYR A 218 10.07 28.56 125.60
N MET A 219 10.88 27.51 125.41
CA MET A 219 11.25 26.59 126.51
C MET A 219 12.09 27.28 127.59
N ASN A 220 13.02 28.16 127.19
CA ASN A 220 13.80 28.93 128.16
C ASN A 220 12.92 29.88 128.98
N LYS A 221 11.94 30.53 128.35
CA LYS A 221 10.94 31.37 129.03
C LYS A 221 10.05 30.56 129.97
N LEU A 222 9.62 29.37 129.54
CA LEU A 222 8.86 28.43 130.37
C LEU A 222 9.65 28.06 131.64
N LYS A 223 10.95 27.74 131.49
CA LYS A 223 11.85 27.43 132.61
C LYS A 223 11.97 28.59 133.60
N GLU A 224 12.03 29.82 133.12
CA GLU A 224 12.13 31.02 133.98
C GLU A 224 10.82 31.29 134.74
N ALA A 225 9.67 31.20 134.07
CA ALA A 225 8.35 31.32 134.69
C ALA A 225 8.16 30.26 135.78
N TYR A 226 8.59 29.04 135.47
CA TYR A 226 8.53 27.93 136.38
C TYR A 226 9.45 28.08 137.59
N ARG A 227 10.67 28.60 137.41
CA ARG A 227 11.59 28.91 138.52
C ARG A 227 11.01 29.96 139.47
N LYS A 228 10.38 31.02 138.92
CA LYS A 228 9.69 32.04 139.71
C LYS A 228 8.58 31.43 140.57
N LEU A 229 7.80 30.53 139.99
CA LEU A 229 6.75 29.82 140.73
C LEU A 229 7.36 28.91 141.80
N TYR A 230 8.37 28.11 141.46
CA TYR A 230 9.04 27.19 142.39
C TYR A 230 9.60 27.91 143.63
N ASP A 231 10.28 29.05 143.45
CA ASP A 231 10.89 29.80 144.55
C ASP A 231 9.83 30.43 145.49
N ALA A 232 8.70 30.87 144.95
CA ALA A 232 7.59 31.48 145.71
C ALA A 232 6.65 30.47 146.40
N SER A 233 6.70 29.20 146.02
CA SER A 233 5.70 28.22 146.44
C SER A 233 6.08 27.40 147.68
N ASP A 234 5.06 26.92 148.39
CA ASP A 234 5.19 26.01 149.53
C ASP A 234 5.54 24.56 149.10
N LEU A 235 5.98 23.71 150.05
CA LEU A 235 6.65 22.43 149.74
C LEU A 235 5.84 21.49 148.82
N LYS A 236 4.51 21.40 149.00
CA LYS A 236 3.64 20.57 148.14
C LYS A 236 3.52 21.07 146.71
N MET A 237 3.48 22.39 146.53
CA MET A 237 3.36 22.98 145.20
C MET A 237 4.65 22.83 144.42
N ARG A 238 5.81 22.87 145.10
CA ARG A 238 7.12 22.61 144.49
C ARG A 238 7.24 21.24 143.84
N ASP A 239 6.67 20.18 144.42
CA ASP A 239 6.70 18.84 143.81
C ASP A 239 5.82 18.73 142.57
N VAL A 240 4.60 19.29 142.61
CA VAL A 240 3.67 19.29 141.46
C VAL A 240 4.19 20.15 140.34
N VAL A 241 4.74 21.33 140.68
CA VAL A 241 5.57 22.15 139.81
C VAL A 241 6.61 21.21 139.23
N LYS A 242 7.59 20.70 140.01
CA LYS A 242 8.71 19.85 139.54
C LYS A 242 8.34 18.79 138.50
N ASP A 243 7.37 17.94 138.83
CA ASP A 243 6.94 16.82 137.97
C ASP A 243 6.32 17.32 136.65
N TYR A 244 5.71 18.50 136.68
CA TYR A 244 5.11 19.13 135.50
C TYR A 244 6.14 19.60 134.47
N TYR A 245 7.18 20.32 134.88
CA TYR A 245 8.23 20.74 133.93
C TYR A 245 9.01 19.56 133.39
N GLU A 246 9.38 18.58 134.24
CA GLU A 246 10.12 17.39 133.76
C GLU A 246 9.29 16.62 132.71
N THR A 247 7.97 16.53 132.93
CA THR A 247 7.08 15.91 131.93
C THR A 247 7.01 16.74 130.64
N PHE A 248 6.97 18.08 130.73
CA PHE A 248 6.89 18.96 129.55
C PHE A 248 8.21 19.03 128.77
N GLU A 249 9.36 19.05 129.44
CA GLU A 249 10.70 19.05 128.84
C GLU A 249 10.94 17.77 128.02
N ASN A 250 10.52 16.61 128.54
CA ASN A 250 10.62 15.34 127.82
C ASN A 250 9.76 15.31 126.53
N ILE A 251 8.58 15.92 126.53
CA ILE A 251 7.77 16.06 125.31
C ILE A 251 8.47 16.96 124.30
N PHE A 252 9.02 18.08 124.74
CA PHE A 252 9.63 19.06 123.85
C PHE A 252 10.79 18.48 123.04
N ASP A 253 11.70 17.75 123.68
CA ASP A 253 12.83 17.10 123.00
C ASP A 253 12.37 16.14 121.89
N LYS A 254 11.24 15.45 122.10
CA LYS A 254 10.67 14.54 121.10
C LYS A 254 9.96 15.26 119.96
N ILE A 255 9.28 16.37 120.24
CA ILE A 255 8.68 17.23 119.20
C ILE A 255 9.78 17.78 118.28
N LEU A 256 10.91 18.19 118.84
CA LEU A 256 12.06 18.70 118.07
C LEU A 256 12.65 17.61 117.14
N LEU A 257 12.74 16.36 117.62
CA LEU A 257 13.21 15.23 116.83
C LEU A 257 12.25 14.92 115.65
N ALA A 258 10.93 14.96 115.89
CA ALA A 258 9.93 14.76 114.85
C ALA A 258 10.07 15.80 113.72
N GLN A 259 10.27 17.07 114.09
CA GLN A 259 10.40 18.17 113.13
C GLN A 259 11.65 18.04 112.26
N LYS A 260 12.77 17.57 112.84
CA LYS A 260 14.00 17.30 112.09
C LYS A 260 13.81 16.25 110.99
N HIS A 261 13.08 15.16 111.28
CA HIS A 261 12.76 14.14 110.27
C HIS A 261 11.87 14.70 109.15
N THR A 262 10.90 15.56 109.47
CA THR A 262 10.04 16.20 108.46
C THR A 262 10.83 17.08 107.48
N ASP A 263 11.83 17.82 107.97
CA ASP A 263 12.63 18.72 107.13
C ASP A 263 13.59 17.95 106.21
N GLU A 264 14.19 16.85 106.66
CA GLU A 264 14.99 15.97 105.81
C GLU A 264 14.16 15.33 104.68
N LEU A 265 12.94 14.89 104.99
CA LEU A 265 12.00 14.31 104.02
C LEU A 265 11.65 15.29 102.90
N LYS A 266 11.38 16.55 103.26
CA LYS A 266 11.10 17.63 102.29
C LYS A 266 12.31 17.92 101.39
N ARG A 267 13.53 17.82 101.91
CA ARG A 267 14.75 18.09 101.13
C ARG A 267 15.01 17.01 100.08
N LEU A 268 14.86 15.74 100.46
CA LEU A 268 15.12 14.61 99.56
C LEU A 268 14.12 14.56 98.40
N SER A 269 12.82 14.69 98.71
CA SER A 269 11.73 14.73 97.73
C SER A 269 11.89 15.86 96.70
N ARG A 270 12.30 17.06 97.11
CA ARG A 270 12.40 18.21 96.19
C ARG A 270 13.65 18.20 95.31
N THR A 271 14.76 17.65 95.79
CA THR A 271 16.07 17.85 95.14
C THR A 271 16.46 16.68 94.24
N GLN A 272 16.44 15.45 94.76
CA GLN A 272 16.93 14.28 94.03
C GLN A 272 15.95 13.80 92.95
N LEU A 273 14.64 13.81 93.24
CA LEU A 273 13.63 13.38 92.26
C LEU A 273 13.60 14.28 91.00
N ARG A 274 13.78 15.60 91.17
CA ARG A 274 13.83 16.55 90.05
C ARG A 274 15.04 16.37 89.15
N GLU A 275 16.20 16.06 89.74
CA GLU A 275 17.43 15.87 88.96
C GLU A 275 17.35 14.62 88.07
N ASN A 276 16.79 13.53 88.61
CA ASN A 276 16.57 12.30 87.85
C ASN A 276 15.54 12.50 86.72
N GLN A 277 14.50 13.31 86.94
CA GLN A 277 13.50 13.61 85.91
C GLN A 277 14.10 14.37 84.72
N LYS A 278 15.02 15.31 84.96
CA LYS A 278 15.66 16.09 83.88
C LYS A 278 16.53 15.22 82.96
N LYS A 279 17.21 14.21 83.52
CA LYS A 279 18.04 13.27 82.75
C LYS A 279 17.20 12.40 81.81
N VAL A 280 15.97 12.02 82.20
CA VAL A 280 15.04 11.27 81.33
C VAL A 280 14.64 12.09 80.11
N ASP A 281 14.18 13.32 80.32
CA ASP A 281 13.66 14.15 79.22
C ASP A 281 14.75 14.42 78.16
N GLN A 282 16.00 14.63 78.59
CA GLN A 282 17.12 14.90 77.69
C GLN A 282 17.48 13.70 76.79
N ALA A 283 17.34 12.47 77.29
CA ALA A 283 17.60 11.26 76.49
C ALA A 283 16.54 11.01 75.41
N VAL A 284 15.29 11.43 75.63
CA VAL A 284 14.18 11.23 74.66
C VAL A 284 14.32 12.15 73.45
N GLU A 285 14.77 13.38 73.65
CA GLU A 285 14.87 14.39 72.60
C GLU A 285 15.97 14.07 71.57
N ASP A 286 17.14 13.60 72.03
CA ASP A 286 18.26 13.23 71.16
C ASP A 286 17.93 12.06 70.20
N ILE A 287 17.13 11.09 70.65
CA ILE A 287 16.74 9.91 69.85
C ILE A 287 15.78 10.30 68.73
N SER A 288 14.78 11.13 69.04
CA SER A 288 13.78 11.56 68.05
C SER A 288 14.38 12.47 66.98
N GLY A 289 15.41 13.25 67.31
CA GLY A 289 16.13 14.08 66.36
C GLY A 289 16.90 13.26 65.31
N ARG A 290 17.67 12.27 65.75
CA ARG A 290 18.55 11.47 64.85
C ARG A 290 17.79 10.51 63.94
N ALA A 291 16.69 9.92 64.41
CA ALA A 291 15.86 9.03 63.59
C ALA A 291 15.19 9.77 62.41
N ASN A 292 14.78 11.02 62.61
CA ASN A 292 14.10 11.81 61.59
C ASN A 292 15.02 12.33 60.48
N SER A 293 16.29 12.61 60.76
CA SER A 293 17.24 13.10 59.75
C SER A 293 17.64 12.03 58.74
N GLN A 294 17.81 10.78 59.19
CA GLN A 294 18.23 9.70 58.29
C GLN A 294 17.13 9.26 57.33
N MET A 295 15.85 9.33 57.73
CA MET A 295 14.72 8.97 56.86
C MET A 295 14.55 9.92 55.65
N LYS A 296 14.90 11.20 55.79
CA LYS A 296 14.78 12.19 54.69
C LYS A 296 15.74 11.91 53.53
N GLU A 297 16.94 11.40 53.81
CA GLU A 297 17.96 11.14 52.78
C GLU A 297 17.57 9.97 51.85
N TYR A 298 16.93 8.93 52.38
CA TYR A 298 16.50 7.76 51.59
C TYR A 298 15.33 8.08 50.65
N ILE A 299 14.37 8.90 51.09
CA ILE A 299 13.23 9.31 50.26
C ILE A 299 13.69 10.15 49.06
N GLN A 300 14.71 11.00 49.23
CA GLN A 300 15.26 11.79 48.12
C GLN A 300 15.93 10.92 47.05
N LYS A 301 16.77 9.95 47.45
CA LYS A 301 17.44 9.03 46.51
C LYS A 301 16.46 8.15 45.73
N ALA A 302 15.34 7.74 46.35
CA ALA A 302 14.30 6.95 45.67
C ALA A 302 13.58 7.74 44.56
N ASN A 303 13.26 9.03 44.80
CA ASN A 303 12.56 9.87 43.83
C ASN A 303 13.41 10.21 42.60
N GLU A 304 14.74 10.33 42.75
CA GLU A 304 15.64 10.56 41.61
C GLU A 304 15.69 9.36 40.65
N ILE A 305 15.62 8.13 41.17
CA ILE A 305 15.62 6.90 40.37
C ILE A 305 14.29 6.78 39.60
N GLU A 306 13.16 7.09 40.23
CA GLU A 306 11.83 7.06 39.56
C GLU A 306 11.78 8.06 38.39
N ASN A 307 12.26 9.28 38.60
CA ASN A 307 12.25 10.32 37.57
C ASN A 307 13.17 10.00 36.38
N ARG A 308 14.36 9.43 36.62
CA ARG A 308 15.26 8.99 35.54
C ARG A 308 14.65 7.85 34.72
N ALA A 309 14.00 6.88 35.37
CA ALA A 309 13.34 5.77 34.68
C ALA A 309 12.18 6.25 33.80
N ARG A 310 11.34 7.19 34.28
CA ARG A 310 10.25 7.78 33.48
C ARG A 310 10.75 8.49 32.21
N ILE A 311 11.81 9.29 32.32
CA ILE A 311 12.35 10.04 31.18
C ILE A 311 12.87 9.09 30.09
N ILE A 312 13.58 8.02 30.47
CA ILE A 312 14.11 7.04 29.51
C ILE A 312 12.97 6.37 28.73
N VAL A 313 11.89 5.95 29.41
CA VAL A 313 10.73 5.31 28.76
C VAL A 313 10.05 6.27 27.77
N ILE A 314 9.88 7.54 28.11
CA ILE A 314 9.26 8.54 27.22
C ILE A 314 10.13 8.80 25.99
N VAL A 315 11.45 8.93 26.16
CA VAL A 315 12.39 9.15 25.04
C VAL A 315 12.40 7.96 24.08
N VAL A 316 12.43 6.73 24.61
CA VAL A 316 12.36 5.51 23.80
C VAL A 316 11.03 5.45 23.04
N ALA A 317 9.90 5.69 23.71
CA ALA A 317 8.59 5.70 23.05
C ALA A 317 8.51 6.73 21.90
N LEU A 318 8.95 7.97 22.14
CA LEU A 318 8.97 9.02 21.12
C LEU A 318 9.90 8.68 19.94
N SER A 319 11.09 8.12 20.22
CA SER A 319 12.04 7.73 19.17
C SER A 319 11.48 6.62 18.26
N VAL A 320 10.76 5.64 18.82
CA VAL A 320 10.11 4.56 18.08
C VAL A 320 8.94 5.11 17.24
N THR A 321 8.11 5.99 17.81
CA THR A 321 7.01 6.61 17.04
C THR A 321 7.54 7.45 15.88
N LEU A 322 8.59 8.24 16.10
CA LEU A 322 9.22 9.04 15.05
C LEU A 322 9.83 8.16 13.95
N ALA A 323 10.52 7.08 14.33
CA ALA A 323 11.06 6.12 13.37
C ALA A 323 9.96 5.45 12.54
N CYS A 324 8.85 5.03 13.16
CA CYS A 324 7.71 4.46 12.44
C CYS A 324 7.06 5.45 11.47
N LEU A 325 6.91 6.73 11.86
CA LEU A 325 6.39 7.77 10.97
C LEU A 325 7.34 8.04 9.80
N LEU A 326 8.65 8.07 10.04
CA LEU A 326 9.67 8.30 9.02
C LEU A 326 9.74 7.13 8.02
N ILE A 327 9.70 5.89 8.51
CA ILE A 327 9.60 4.69 7.66
C ILE A 327 8.30 4.69 6.86
N GLY A 328 7.16 5.00 7.50
CA GLY A 328 5.87 5.10 6.82
C GLY A 328 5.88 6.16 5.70
N TYR A 329 6.49 7.32 5.97
CA TYR A 329 6.68 8.38 4.97
C TYR A 329 7.60 7.93 3.83
N MET A 330 8.74 7.30 4.13
CA MET A 330 9.67 6.80 3.11
C MET A 330 9.02 5.75 2.20
N ILE A 331 8.26 4.81 2.78
CA ILE A 331 7.54 3.78 2.01
C ILE A 331 6.46 4.44 1.15
N SER A 332 5.65 5.35 1.70
CA SER A 332 4.60 6.04 0.95
C SER A 332 5.18 6.90 -0.18
N ALA A 333 6.26 7.63 0.06
CA ALA A 333 6.96 8.42 -0.95
C ALA A 333 7.58 7.54 -2.04
N GLY A 334 8.19 6.41 -1.66
CA GLY A 334 8.76 5.44 -2.59
C GLY A 334 7.70 4.82 -3.51
N ILE A 335 6.59 4.34 -2.94
CA ILE A 335 5.48 3.75 -3.68
C ILE A 335 4.85 4.77 -4.63
N ASN A 336 4.58 6.00 -4.17
CA ASN A 336 3.99 7.03 -5.01
C ASN A 336 4.90 7.40 -6.20
N LYS A 337 6.22 7.41 -6.01
CA LYS A 337 7.17 7.68 -7.08
C LYS A 337 7.15 6.58 -8.15
N VAL A 338 7.21 5.31 -7.74
CA VAL A 338 7.16 4.17 -8.67
C VAL A 338 5.83 4.13 -9.40
N LEU A 339 4.72 4.28 -8.67
CA LEU A 339 3.38 4.24 -9.25
C LEU A 339 3.15 5.43 -10.19
N SER A 340 3.62 6.64 -9.85
CA SER A 340 3.55 7.79 -10.75
C SER A 340 4.34 7.59 -12.04
N ASN A 341 5.49 6.89 -12.00
CA ASN A 341 6.25 6.57 -13.20
C ASN A 341 5.52 5.54 -14.06
N MET A 342 4.98 4.48 -13.45
CA MET A 342 4.18 3.47 -14.17
C MET A 342 2.94 4.08 -14.83
N VAL A 343 2.23 4.96 -14.12
CA VAL A 343 1.05 5.64 -14.65
C VAL A 343 1.40 6.53 -15.83
N ARG A 344 2.53 7.25 -15.79
CA ARG A 344 3.02 8.01 -16.96
C ARG A 344 3.35 7.10 -18.14
N SER A 345 4.04 5.99 -17.91
CA SER A 345 4.34 5.03 -18.98
C SER A 345 3.07 4.40 -19.57
N LEU A 346 2.04 4.17 -18.75
CA LEU A 346 0.73 3.71 -19.22
C LEU A 346 -0.01 4.79 -20.02
N GLU A 347 0.03 6.05 -19.57
CA GLU A 347 -0.54 7.19 -20.30
C GLU A 347 0.13 7.36 -21.67
N ASP A 348 1.46 7.36 -21.71
CA ASP A 348 2.24 7.46 -22.95
C ASP A 348 1.94 6.29 -23.89
N GLY A 349 1.94 5.05 -23.36
CA GLY A 349 1.60 3.85 -24.12
C GLY A 349 0.17 3.88 -24.67
N SER A 350 -0.78 4.37 -23.87
CA SER A 350 -2.18 4.53 -24.28
C SER A 350 -2.33 5.51 -25.43
N ASN A 351 -1.72 6.68 -25.30
CA ASN A 351 -1.74 7.70 -26.34
C ASN A 351 -1.07 7.21 -27.63
N GLN A 352 -0.02 6.40 -27.51
CA GLN A 352 0.65 5.79 -28.66
C GLN A 352 -0.24 4.75 -29.36
N VAL A 353 -0.96 3.91 -28.60
CA VAL A 353 -1.94 2.96 -29.17
C VAL A 353 -3.09 3.71 -29.85
N ALA A 354 -3.66 4.74 -29.21
CA ALA A 354 -4.73 5.55 -29.81
C ALA A 354 -4.26 6.20 -31.12
N SER A 355 -3.06 6.80 -31.14
CA SER A 355 -2.50 7.41 -32.34
C SER A 355 -2.23 6.38 -33.45
N ALA A 356 -1.66 5.22 -33.12
CA ALA A 356 -1.39 4.16 -34.09
C ALA A 356 -2.69 3.59 -34.67
N SER A 357 -3.71 3.38 -33.82
CA SER A 357 -5.02 2.90 -34.24
C SER A 357 -5.71 3.92 -35.17
N GLY A 358 -5.62 5.22 -34.86
CA GLY A 358 -6.12 6.27 -35.74
C GLY A 358 -5.43 6.27 -37.11
N GLN A 359 -4.12 6.03 -37.16
CA GLN A 359 -3.38 5.91 -38.43
C GLN A 359 -3.80 4.66 -39.22
N ILE A 360 -3.97 3.52 -38.56
CA ILE A 360 -4.42 2.28 -39.23
C ILE A 360 -5.83 2.47 -39.78
N SER A 361 -6.75 3.09 -39.02
CA SER A 361 -8.11 3.39 -39.48
C SER A 361 -8.12 4.24 -40.75
N VAL A 362 -7.30 5.31 -40.81
CA VAL A 362 -7.18 6.14 -42.02
C VAL A 362 -6.57 5.35 -43.18
N ALA A 363 -5.52 4.57 -42.93
CA ALA A 363 -4.88 3.75 -43.96
C ALA A 363 -5.83 2.69 -44.53
N SER A 364 -6.65 2.08 -43.67
CA SER A 364 -7.73 1.19 -44.07
C SER A 364 -8.73 1.93 -44.95
N GLN A 365 -9.27 3.07 -44.52
CA GLN A 365 -10.23 3.81 -45.34
C GLN A 365 -9.68 4.12 -46.75
N GLN A 366 -8.42 4.53 -46.84
CA GLN A 366 -7.73 4.75 -48.12
C GLN A 366 -7.57 3.46 -48.93
N LEU A 367 -7.26 2.33 -48.28
CA LEU A 367 -7.17 1.03 -48.94
C LEU A 367 -8.54 0.56 -49.47
N ALA A 368 -9.63 0.81 -48.73
CA ALA A 368 -10.98 0.49 -49.17
C ALA A 368 -11.40 1.35 -50.38
N GLU A 369 -11.09 2.64 -50.35
CA GLU A 369 -11.33 3.56 -51.47
C GLU A 369 -10.51 3.15 -52.70
N GLY A 370 -9.22 2.84 -52.52
CA GLY A 370 -8.36 2.33 -53.59
C GLY A 370 -8.82 0.98 -54.14
N ALA A 371 -9.33 0.08 -53.31
CA ALA A 371 -9.93 -1.17 -53.76
C ALA A 371 -11.20 -0.91 -54.59
N SER A 372 -12.04 0.06 -54.21
CA SER A 372 -13.22 0.45 -55.00
C SER A 372 -12.85 1.05 -56.36
N GLU A 373 -11.82 1.89 -56.42
CA GLU A 373 -11.31 2.43 -57.69
C GLU A 373 -10.74 1.32 -58.58
N GLN A 374 -10.01 0.38 -57.98
CA GLN A 374 -9.49 -0.80 -58.69
C GLN A 374 -10.61 -1.67 -59.24
N ALA A 375 -11.68 -1.91 -58.47
CA ALA A 375 -12.85 -2.67 -58.93
C ALA A 375 -13.47 -2.03 -60.18
N SER A 376 -13.69 -0.71 -60.16
CA SER A 376 -14.20 0.02 -61.33
C SER A 376 -13.26 -0.10 -62.54
N SER A 377 -11.94 -0.06 -62.32
CA SER A 377 -10.96 -0.22 -63.39
C SER A 377 -10.97 -1.64 -63.97
N ILE A 378 -11.15 -2.66 -63.13
CA ILE A 378 -11.28 -4.06 -63.55
C ILE A 378 -12.56 -4.26 -64.36
N GLU A 379 -13.68 -3.64 -64.00
CA GLU A 379 -14.92 -3.68 -64.80
C GLU A 379 -14.71 -3.10 -66.21
N GLU A 380 -14.06 -1.94 -66.32
CA GLU A 380 -13.75 -1.31 -67.61
C GLU A 380 -12.79 -2.15 -68.46
N ILE A 381 -11.75 -2.72 -67.86
CA ILE A 381 -10.81 -3.60 -68.53
C ILE A 381 -11.51 -4.89 -68.99
N SER A 382 -12.37 -5.47 -68.16
CA SER A 382 -13.13 -6.68 -68.50
C SER A 382 -14.06 -6.43 -69.68
N SER A 383 -14.76 -5.29 -69.71
CA SER A 383 -15.58 -4.89 -70.86
C SER A 383 -14.73 -4.71 -72.12
N SER A 384 -13.55 -4.10 -72.01
CA SER A 384 -12.62 -3.94 -73.13
C SER A 384 -12.07 -5.29 -73.62
N LEU A 385 -11.85 -6.25 -72.72
CA LEU A 385 -11.42 -7.62 -73.06
C LEU A 385 -12.53 -8.40 -73.77
N GLU A 386 -13.78 -8.27 -73.34
CA GLU A 386 -14.92 -8.87 -74.05
C GLU A 386 -15.05 -8.32 -75.48
N GLU A 387 -14.90 -7.00 -75.66
CA GLU A 387 -14.90 -6.38 -76.98
C GLU A 387 -13.71 -6.87 -77.83
N MET A 388 -12.50 -6.91 -77.27
CA MET A 388 -11.32 -7.44 -77.96
C MET A 388 -11.48 -8.93 -78.34
N ALA A 389 -12.05 -9.76 -77.46
CA ALA A 389 -12.32 -11.16 -77.75
C ALA A 389 -13.31 -11.30 -78.92
N SER A 390 -14.37 -10.49 -78.92
CA SER A 390 -15.37 -10.45 -79.99
C SER A 390 -14.75 -10.03 -81.34
N ILE A 391 -13.95 -8.96 -81.36
CA ILE A 391 -13.26 -8.49 -82.55
C ILE A 391 -12.26 -9.53 -83.06
N THR A 392 -11.49 -10.15 -82.17
CA THR A 392 -10.50 -11.16 -82.53
C THR A 392 -11.17 -12.39 -83.16
N ARG A 393 -12.31 -12.83 -82.60
CA ARG A 393 -13.10 -13.92 -83.15
C ARG A 393 -13.69 -13.57 -84.52
N LYS A 394 -14.19 -12.34 -84.68
CA LYS A 394 -14.66 -11.82 -85.96
C LYS A 394 -13.54 -11.73 -87.00
N ASN A 395 -12.32 -11.39 -86.61
CA ASN A 395 -11.15 -11.39 -87.49
C ASN A 395 -10.84 -12.80 -87.98
N ALA A 396 -10.82 -13.80 -87.09
CA ALA A 396 -10.60 -15.19 -87.44
C ALA A 396 -11.68 -15.75 -88.39
N ASP A 397 -12.94 -15.35 -88.21
CA ASP A 397 -14.02 -15.74 -89.14
C ASP A 397 -13.89 -15.02 -90.49
N SER A 398 -13.54 -13.73 -90.48
CA SER A 398 -13.33 -12.93 -91.70
C SER A 398 -12.15 -13.45 -92.52
N THR A 399 -11.07 -13.92 -91.88
CA THR A 399 -9.94 -14.52 -92.60
C THR A 399 -10.29 -15.88 -93.19
N LYS A 400 -11.11 -16.71 -92.53
CA LYS A 400 -11.63 -17.95 -93.12
C LYS A 400 -12.47 -17.68 -94.36
N GLU A 401 -13.32 -16.65 -94.34
CA GLU A 401 -14.11 -16.25 -95.50
C GLU A 401 -13.19 -15.76 -96.64
N ALA A 402 -12.19 -14.93 -96.32
CA ALA A 402 -11.18 -14.49 -97.27
C ALA A 402 -10.38 -15.66 -97.88
N GLU A 403 -10.02 -16.67 -97.07
CA GLU A 403 -9.35 -17.89 -97.53
C GLU A 403 -10.22 -18.64 -98.54
N SER A 404 -11.51 -18.82 -98.23
CA SER A 404 -12.48 -19.45 -99.12
C SER A 404 -12.60 -18.72 -100.46
N HIS A 405 -12.72 -17.38 -100.44
CA HIS A 405 -12.75 -16.58 -101.66
C HIS A 405 -11.45 -16.67 -102.46
N THR A 406 -10.30 -16.63 -101.78
CA THR A 406 -8.99 -16.74 -102.42
C THR A 406 -8.82 -18.10 -103.11
N ASN A 407 -9.31 -19.17 -102.49
CA ASN A 407 -9.35 -20.51 -103.08
C ASN A 407 -10.23 -20.58 -104.35
N LEU A 408 -11.38 -19.88 -104.36
CA LEU A 408 -12.22 -19.76 -105.55
C LEU A 408 -11.52 -18.99 -106.68
N VAL A 409 -10.81 -17.90 -106.36
CA VAL A 409 -10.05 -17.14 -107.35
C VAL A 409 -8.90 -17.97 -107.94
N ASN A 410 -8.18 -18.74 -107.11
CA ASN A 410 -7.16 -19.69 -107.56
C ASN A 410 -7.71 -20.69 -108.60
N LEU A 411 -8.94 -21.19 -108.41
CA LEU A 411 -9.60 -22.07 -109.38
C LEU A 411 -9.92 -21.38 -110.71
N VAL A 412 -10.26 -20.09 -110.67
CA VAL A 412 -10.50 -19.28 -111.87
C VAL A 412 -9.19 -19.03 -112.62
N ILE A 413 -8.11 -18.69 -111.92
CA ILE A 413 -6.79 -18.49 -112.53
C ILE A 413 -6.29 -19.77 -113.21
N LYS A 414 -6.40 -20.93 -112.56
CA LYS A 414 -6.04 -22.21 -113.18
C LYS A 414 -6.77 -22.45 -114.51
N ARG A 415 -8.09 -22.24 -114.53
CA ARG A 415 -8.89 -22.35 -115.77
C ARG A 415 -8.51 -21.31 -116.83
N ALA A 416 -8.16 -20.09 -116.41
CA ALA A 416 -7.68 -19.05 -117.32
C ALA A 416 -6.34 -19.45 -117.97
N GLY A 417 -5.41 -20.02 -117.18
CA GLY A 417 -4.14 -20.57 -117.67
C GLY A 417 -4.34 -21.71 -118.68
N GLU A 418 -5.22 -22.67 -118.39
CA GLU A 418 -5.57 -23.76 -119.32
C GLU A 418 -6.18 -23.23 -120.63
N SER A 419 -7.03 -22.20 -120.52
CA SER A 419 -7.65 -21.55 -121.68
C SER A 419 -6.62 -20.80 -122.54
N MET A 420 -5.67 -20.11 -121.91
CA MET A 420 -4.57 -19.44 -122.61
C MET A 420 -3.64 -20.42 -123.31
N MET A 421 -3.35 -21.56 -122.71
CA MET A 421 -2.57 -22.64 -123.34
C MET A 421 -3.27 -23.16 -124.60
N SER A 422 -4.59 -23.39 -124.52
CA SER A 422 -5.42 -23.80 -125.67
C SER A 422 -5.49 -22.73 -126.77
N LEU A 423 -5.57 -21.45 -126.38
CA LEU A 423 -5.57 -20.32 -127.31
C LEU A 423 -4.23 -20.19 -128.04
N ASN A 424 -3.12 -20.34 -127.31
CA ASN A 424 -1.78 -20.31 -127.89
C ASN A 424 -1.59 -21.45 -128.92
N GLN A 425 -2.03 -22.68 -128.57
CA GLN A 425 -2.02 -23.80 -129.50
C GLN A 425 -2.88 -23.53 -130.76
N SER A 426 -4.02 -22.87 -130.61
CA SER A 426 -4.88 -22.47 -131.74
C SER A 426 -4.21 -21.43 -132.64
N MET A 427 -3.56 -20.41 -132.06
CA MET A 427 -2.79 -19.42 -132.83
C MET A 427 -1.64 -20.06 -133.60
N GLN A 428 -0.91 -21.00 -132.98
CA GLN A 428 0.14 -21.77 -133.65
C GLN A 428 -0.41 -22.62 -134.81
N GLY A 429 -1.58 -23.24 -134.62
CA GLY A 429 -2.29 -23.96 -135.67
C GLY A 429 -2.70 -23.07 -136.83
N ILE A 430 -3.26 -21.88 -136.56
CA ILE A 430 -3.65 -20.90 -137.58
C ILE A 430 -2.42 -20.38 -138.35
N SER A 431 -1.32 -20.11 -137.64
CA SER A 431 -0.06 -19.68 -138.27
C SER A 431 0.47 -20.74 -139.24
N THR A 432 0.51 -22.00 -138.80
CA THR A 432 0.94 -23.14 -139.63
C THR A 432 0.04 -23.31 -140.86
N ALA A 433 -1.29 -23.29 -140.67
CA ALA A 433 -2.25 -23.39 -141.77
C ALA A 433 -2.13 -22.24 -142.78
N SER A 434 -1.85 -21.02 -142.29
CA SER A 434 -1.64 -19.83 -143.13
C SER A 434 -0.35 -19.95 -143.95
N GLN A 435 0.73 -20.48 -143.37
CA GLN A 435 1.98 -20.76 -144.07
C GLN A 435 1.80 -21.82 -145.18
N GLU A 436 1.06 -22.90 -144.90
CA GLU A 436 0.73 -23.91 -145.92
C GLU A 436 -0.13 -23.32 -147.03
N THR A 437 -1.12 -22.48 -146.70
CA THR A 437 -1.94 -21.77 -147.69
C THR A 437 -1.07 -20.85 -148.56
N SER A 438 -0.10 -20.15 -147.97
CA SER A 438 0.86 -19.32 -148.72
C SER A 438 1.66 -20.14 -149.74
N LYS A 439 2.11 -21.35 -149.36
CA LYS A 439 2.81 -22.27 -150.28
C LYS A 439 1.90 -22.68 -151.45
N ILE A 440 0.65 -23.04 -151.18
CA ILE A 440 -0.33 -23.42 -152.22
C ILE A 440 -0.54 -22.27 -153.21
N ILE A 441 -0.71 -21.03 -152.73
CA ILE A 441 -0.88 -19.86 -153.60
C ILE A 441 0.36 -19.60 -154.44
N LYS A 442 1.57 -19.78 -153.90
CA LYS A 442 2.82 -19.72 -154.69
C LYS A 442 2.83 -20.75 -155.83
N THR A 443 2.44 -22.00 -155.55
CA THR A 443 2.31 -23.03 -156.59
C THR A 443 1.26 -22.65 -157.63
N ILE A 444 0.14 -22.02 -157.26
CA ILE A 444 -0.86 -21.53 -158.22
C ILE A 444 -0.30 -20.42 -159.11
N ASP A 445 0.47 -19.47 -158.56
CA ASP A 445 1.14 -18.43 -159.36
C ASP A 445 2.16 -19.04 -160.34
N GLU A 446 2.92 -20.06 -159.91
CA GLU A 446 3.82 -20.83 -160.77
C GLU A 446 3.07 -21.55 -161.91
N ILE A 447 1.93 -22.19 -161.61
CA ILE A 447 1.08 -22.84 -162.64
C ILE A 447 0.53 -21.79 -163.61
N ALA A 448 0.05 -20.65 -163.12
CA ALA A 448 -0.44 -19.55 -163.94
C ALA A 448 0.66 -19.01 -164.87
N PHE A 449 1.87 -18.83 -164.37
CA PHE A 449 3.03 -18.43 -165.16
C PHE A 449 3.39 -19.45 -166.24
N GLN A 450 3.43 -20.75 -165.90
CA GLN A 450 3.65 -21.83 -166.87
C GLN A 450 2.56 -21.87 -167.94
N THR A 451 1.30 -21.63 -167.56
CA THR A 451 0.15 -21.59 -168.48
C THR A 451 0.25 -20.40 -169.44
N ASN A 452 0.66 -19.24 -168.93
CA ASN A 452 0.92 -18.05 -169.74
C ASN A 452 2.03 -18.29 -170.77
N LEU A 453 3.11 -19.00 -170.39
CA LEU A 453 4.18 -19.39 -171.32
C LEU A 453 3.71 -20.41 -172.37
N LEU A 454 2.91 -21.41 -171.98
CA LEU A 454 2.31 -22.38 -172.90
C LEU A 454 1.37 -21.70 -173.91
N ALA A 455 0.52 -20.78 -173.44
CA ALA A 455 -0.40 -20.02 -174.26
C ALA A 455 0.33 -19.09 -175.23
N LEU A 456 1.41 -18.45 -174.79
CA LEU A 456 2.29 -17.66 -175.65
C LEU A 456 2.90 -18.52 -176.76
N ASN A 457 3.43 -19.70 -176.43
CA ASN A 457 3.96 -20.64 -177.41
C ASN A 457 2.89 -21.09 -178.42
N ALA A 458 1.67 -21.35 -177.95
CA ALA A 458 0.54 -21.71 -178.81
C ALA A 458 0.11 -20.56 -179.73
N ALA A 459 0.07 -19.31 -179.23
CA ALA A 459 -0.24 -18.13 -180.03
C ALA A 459 0.80 -17.90 -181.14
N VAL A 460 2.08 -18.10 -180.83
CA VAL A 460 3.19 -18.02 -181.82
C VAL A 460 3.03 -19.09 -182.90
N GLU A 461 2.74 -20.35 -182.54
CA GLU A 461 2.57 -21.44 -183.52
C GLU A 461 1.27 -21.27 -184.34
N ALA A 462 0.21 -20.73 -183.74
CA ALA A 462 -1.02 -20.37 -184.45
C ALA A 462 -0.80 -19.23 -185.47
N ALA A 463 -0.02 -18.20 -185.12
CA ALA A 463 0.39 -17.15 -186.05
C ALA A 463 1.24 -17.70 -187.20
N ARG A 464 2.07 -18.72 -186.92
CA ARG A 464 2.90 -19.41 -187.92
C ARG A 464 2.07 -20.23 -188.93
N ALA A 465 0.92 -20.76 -188.50
CA ALA A 465 0.00 -21.52 -189.35
C ALA A 465 -0.89 -20.65 -190.28
N GLY A 466 -0.79 -19.32 -190.19
CA GLY A 466 -1.52 -18.39 -191.07
C GLY A 466 -3.04 -18.46 -190.91
N GLU A 467 -3.80 -18.43 -192.01
CA GLU A 467 -5.28 -18.45 -191.97
C GLU A 467 -5.85 -19.72 -191.32
N ALA A 468 -5.17 -20.86 -191.42
CA ALA A 468 -5.61 -22.11 -190.78
C ALA A 468 -5.50 -22.08 -189.24
N GLY A 469 -4.65 -21.19 -188.70
CA GLY A 469 -4.41 -21.04 -187.26
C GLY A 469 -5.23 -19.94 -186.57
N ALA A 470 -6.00 -19.15 -187.32
CA ALA A 470 -6.69 -17.97 -186.78
C ALA A 470 -7.62 -18.27 -185.59
N GLY A 471 -8.37 -19.39 -185.65
CA GLY A 471 -9.22 -19.83 -184.53
C GLY A 471 -8.42 -20.27 -183.30
N PHE A 472 -7.26 -20.90 -183.48
CA PHE A 472 -6.36 -21.30 -182.39
C PHE A 472 -5.66 -20.11 -181.75
N ALA A 473 -5.32 -19.08 -182.53
CA ALA A 473 -4.70 -17.85 -182.01
C ALA A 473 -5.62 -17.14 -181.02
N VAL A 474 -6.92 -17.03 -181.33
CA VAL A 474 -7.91 -16.41 -180.42
C VAL A 474 -8.04 -17.19 -179.11
N VAL A 475 -8.07 -18.53 -179.17
CA VAL A 475 -8.11 -19.37 -177.96
C VAL A 475 -6.82 -19.21 -177.15
N ALA A 476 -5.66 -19.18 -177.80
CA ALA A 476 -4.37 -19.02 -177.13
C ALA A 476 -4.26 -17.66 -176.42
N ASP A 477 -4.72 -16.57 -177.05
CA ASP A 477 -4.76 -15.24 -176.41
C ASP A 477 -5.75 -15.19 -175.23
N GLU A 478 -6.90 -15.86 -175.32
CA GLU A 478 -7.86 -15.94 -174.20
C GLU A 478 -7.29 -16.75 -173.03
N VAL A 479 -6.64 -17.88 -173.29
CA VAL A 479 -5.95 -18.69 -172.26
C VAL A 479 -4.81 -17.88 -171.63
N ARG A 480 -4.06 -17.12 -172.42
CA ARG A 480 -2.99 -16.24 -171.93
C ARG A 480 -3.55 -15.16 -171.00
N ASN A 481 -4.64 -14.51 -171.39
CA ASN A 481 -5.30 -13.49 -170.57
C ASN A 481 -5.85 -14.09 -169.26
N LEU A 482 -6.44 -15.28 -169.33
CA LEU A 482 -6.90 -16.02 -168.14
C LEU A 482 -5.73 -16.36 -167.20
N ALA A 483 -4.59 -16.77 -167.75
CA ALA A 483 -3.39 -17.08 -166.97
C ALA A 483 -2.80 -15.82 -166.28
N LEU A 484 -2.76 -14.67 -166.97
CA LEU A 484 -2.34 -13.40 -166.36
C LEU A 484 -3.29 -12.98 -165.23
N ARG A 485 -4.61 -13.08 -165.45
CA ARG A 485 -5.62 -12.81 -164.41
C ARG A 485 -5.49 -13.76 -163.22
N ALA A 486 -5.18 -15.04 -163.45
CA ALA A 486 -4.93 -16.02 -162.40
C ALA A 486 -3.67 -15.68 -161.58
N SER A 487 -2.58 -15.25 -162.23
CA SER A 487 -1.35 -14.80 -161.55
C SER A 487 -1.62 -13.56 -160.68
N ASP A 488 -2.34 -12.55 -161.20
CA ASP A 488 -2.68 -11.36 -160.44
C ASP A 488 -3.58 -11.69 -159.23
N ALA A 489 -4.56 -12.58 -159.41
CA ALA A 489 -5.40 -13.07 -158.31
C ALA A 489 -4.59 -13.85 -157.26
N ALA A 490 -3.64 -14.69 -157.70
CA ALA A 490 -2.75 -15.41 -156.80
C ALA A 490 -1.87 -14.45 -155.99
N LYS A 491 -1.26 -13.44 -156.62
CA LYS A 491 -0.45 -12.42 -155.93
C LYS A 491 -1.25 -11.62 -154.91
N ASN A 492 -2.46 -11.18 -155.25
CA ASN A 492 -3.35 -10.49 -154.31
C ASN A 492 -3.71 -11.38 -153.12
N THR A 493 -3.98 -12.67 -153.37
CA THR A 493 -4.27 -13.65 -152.30
C THR A 493 -3.05 -13.90 -151.42
N ALA A 494 -1.85 -13.99 -152.02
CA ALA A 494 -0.59 -14.14 -151.30
C ALA A 494 -0.35 -12.98 -150.33
N GLN A 495 -0.61 -11.74 -150.78
CA GLN A 495 -0.49 -10.54 -149.94
C GLN A 495 -1.49 -10.56 -148.77
N LEU A 496 -2.73 -11.00 -148.99
CA LEU A 496 -3.72 -11.16 -147.92
C LEU A 496 -3.28 -12.21 -146.89
N ILE A 497 -2.71 -13.32 -147.34
CA ILE A 497 -2.17 -14.37 -146.45
C ILE A 497 -0.97 -13.85 -145.66
N GLU A 498 -0.04 -13.14 -146.30
CA GLU A 498 1.12 -12.55 -145.61
C GLU A 498 0.69 -11.56 -144.51
N ASN A 499 -0.28 -10.70 -144.81
CA ASN A 499 -0.87 -9.81 -143.81
C ASN A 499 -1.58 -10.59 -142.68
N THR A 500 -2.22 -11.72 -143.00
CA THR A 500 -2.87 -12.58 -142.00
C THR A 500 -1.84 -13.24 -141.08
N ILE A 501 -0.71 -13.73 -141.64
CA ILE A 501 0.39 -14.30 -140.86
C ILE A 501 0.92 -13.28 -139.86
N LYS A 502 1.21 -12.05 -140.29
CA LYS A 502 1.66 -10.97 -139.39
C LYS A 502 0.68 -10.71 -138.25
N ARG A 503 -0.63 -10.62 -138.56
CA ARG A 503 -1.67 -10.41 -137.53
C ARG A 503 -1.76 -11.56 -136.54
N VAL A 504 -1.53 -12.80 -136.99
CA VAL A 504 -1.51 -13.98 -136.12
C VAL A 504 -0.26 -14.00 -135.24
N GLU A 505 0.91 -13.60 -135.76
CA GLU A 505 2.14 -13.42 -134.96
C GLU A 505 1.96 -12.36 -133.88
N ASP A 506 1.42 -11.19 -134.23
CA ASP A 506 1.11 -10.13 -133.27
C ASP A 506 0.14 -10.64 -132.19
N GLY A 507 -0.91 -11.36 -132.61
CA GLY A 507 -1.88 -12.00 -131.71
C GLY A 507 -1.24 -13.04 -130.78
N ALA A 508 -0.33 -13.87 -131.28
CA ALA A 508 0.41 -14.85 -130.48
C ALA A 508 1.32 -14.17 -129.45
N GLY A 509 1.93 -13.03 -129.80
CA GLY A 509 2.68 -12.20 -128.87
C GLY A 509 1.82 -11.70 -127.70
N LEU A 510 0.63 -11.16 -128.00
CA LEU A 510 -0.32 -10.71 -126.97
C LEU A 510 -0.80 -11.85 -126.06
N VAL A 511 -1.09 -13.02 -126.63
CA VAL A 511 -1.48 -14.21 -125.85
C VAL A 511 -0.34 -14.66 -124.93
N THR A 512 0.91 -14.63 -125.42
CA THR A 512 2.08 -14.99 -124.61
C THR A 512 2.28 -14.03 -123.44
N GLN A 513 2.17 -12.73 -123.67
CA GLN A 513 2.23 -11.72 -122.61
C GLN A 513 1.10 -11.91 -121.60
N THR A 514 -0.13 -12.10 -122.06
CA THR A 514 -1.29 -12.33 -121.19
C THR A 514 -1.11 -13.58 -120.33
N ASN A 515 -0.52 -14.64 -120.87
CA ASN A 515 -0.23 -15.87 -120.13
C ASN A 515 0.87 -15.66 -119.06
N GLN A 516 1.86 -14.80 -119.31
CA GLN A 516 2.85 -14.40 -118.31
C GLN A 516 2.18 -13.61 -117.18
N ASP A 517 1.30 -12.66 -117.50
CA ASP A 517 0.57 -11.85 -116.50
C ASP A 517 -0.30 -12.75 -115.60
N PHE A 518 -0.96 -13.77 -116.16
CA PHE A 518 -1.71 -14.75 -115.36
C PHE A 518 -0.82 -15.63 -114.47
N THR A 519 0.40 -15.95 -114.92
CA THR A 519 1.37 -16.71 -114.13
C THR A 519 1.87 -15.87 -112.95
N GLU A 520 2.20 -14.60 -113.17
CA GLU A 520 2.55 -13.69 -112.07
C GLU A 520 1.36 -13.54 -111.10
N LEU A 521 0.13 -13.41 -111.61
CA LEU A 521 -1.06 -13.31 -110.77
C LEU A 521 -1.25 -14.55 -109.88
N ASP A 522 -1.02 -15.77 -110.39
CA ASP A 522 -1.06 -17.00 -109.58
C ASP A 522 -0.07 -16.94 -108.41
N GLU A 523 1.16 -16.48 -108.65
CA GLU A 523 2.17 -16.30 -107.60
C GLU A 523 1.76 -15.27 -106.54
N LYS A 524 1.16 -14.14 -106.96
CA LYS A 524 0.67 -13.13 -106.01
C LYS A 524 -0.48 -13.67 -105.16
N ILE A 525 -1.41 -14.40 -105.76
CA ILE A 525 -2.54 -14.97 -105.02
C ILE A 525 -2.08 -16.02 -104.01
N ARG A 526 -1.08 -16.85 -104.35
CA ARG A 526 -0.47 -17.77 -103.37
C ARG A 526 0.06 -17.04 -102.14
N LYS A 527 0.79 -15.93 -102.33
CA LYS A 527 1.28 -15.10 -101.22
C LYS A 527 0.14 -14.51 -100.39
N VAL A 528 -0.96 -14.10 -101.02
CA VAL A 528 -2.16 -13.63 -100.30
C VAL A 528 -2.76 -14.77 -99.46
N THR A 529 -2.82 -15.99 -99.99
CA THR A 529 -3.28 -17.17 -99.22
C THR A 529 -2.39 -17.43 -98.00
N GLU A 530 -1.06 -17.39 -98.17
CA GLU A 530 -0.11 -17.57 -97.06
C GLU A 530 -0.32 -16.51 -95.96
N LEU A 531 -0.45 -15.23 -96.33
CA LEU A 531 -0.71 -14.14 -95.38
C LEU A 531 -2.04 -14.32 -94.63
N ILE A 532 -3.10 -14.78 -95.31
CA ILE A 532 -4.39 -15.05 -94.66
C ILE A 532 -4.26 -16.18 -93.63
N GLN A 533 -3.46 -17.20 -93.91
CA GLN A 533 -3.19 -18.30 -92.97
C GLN A 533 -2.41 -17.81 -91.75
N GLU A 534 -1.39 -16.96 -91.94
CA GLU A 534 -0.66 -16.33 -90.84
C GLU A 534 -1.57 -15.46 -89.96
N ILE A 535 -2.45 -14.63 -90.56
CA ILE A 535 -3.39 -13.80 -89.80
C ILE A 535 -4.39 -14.67 -89.03
N THR A 536 -4.85 -15.78 -89.63
CA THR A 536 -5.76 -16.72 -88.95
C THR A 536 -5.09 -17.38 -87.75
N ALA A 537 -3.84 -17.82 -87.89
CA ALA A 537 -3.07 -18.38 -86.79
C ALA A 537 -2.85 -17.36 -85.67
N ALA A 538 -2.40 -16.14 -86.00
CA ALA A 538 -2.20 -15.07 -85.04
C ALA A 538 -3.51 -14.65 -84.34
N SER A 539 -4.63 -14.65 -85.06
CA SER A 539 -5.94 -14.34 -84.46
C SER A 539 -6.38 -15.40 -83.46
N ASN A 540 -6.13 -16.68 -83.74
CA ASN A 540 -6.42 -17.76 -82.79
C ASN A 540 -5.52 -17.68 -81.54
N GLU A 541 -4.23 -17.37 -81.72
CA GLU A 541 -3.30 -17.17 -80.60
C GLU A 541 -3.71 -15.97 -79.73
N ASN A 542 -4.09 -14.85 -80.35
CA ASN A 542 -4.62 -13.68 -79.63
C ASN A 542 -5.90 -14.03 -78.86
N ALA A 543 -6.81 -14.82 -79.44
CA ALA A 543 -8.03 -15.24 -78.75
C ALA A 543 -7.71 -16.04 -77.48
N GLN A 544 -6.74 -16.96 -77.57
CA GLN A 544 -6.26 -17.72 -76.41
C GLN A 544 -5.56 -16.82 -75.38
N GLY A 545 -4.75 -15.86 -75.83
CA GLY A 545 -4.10 -14.88 -74.94
C GLY A 545 -5.11 -14.01 -74.21
N ILE A 546 -6.17 -13.57 -74.88
CA ILE A 546 -7.26 -12.79 -74.26
C ILE A 546 -8.00 -13.62 -73.22
N GLU A 547 -8.25 -14.92 -73.45
CA GLU A 547 -8.88 -15.81 -72.46
C GLU A 547 -8.02 -15.97 -71.20
N GLN A 548 -6.70 -16.06 -71.35
CA GLN A 548 -5.77 -16.11 -70.22
C GLN A 548 -5.78 -14.79 -69.44
N VAL A 549 -5.76 -13.64 -70.12
CA VAL A 549 -5.86 -12.33 -69.47
C VAL A 549 -7.19 -12.17 -68.75
N ASN A 550 -8.29 -12.64 -69.34
CA ASN A 550 -9.61 -12.60 -68.69
C ASN A 550 -9.65 -13.44 -67.40
N THR A 551 -9.00 -14.60 -67.40
CA THR A 551 -8.84 -15.42 -66.19
C THR A 551 -8.05 -14.67 -65.12
N ALA A 552 -6.93 -14.05 -65.49
CA ALA A 552 -6.12 -13.24 -64.57
C ALA A 552 -6.88 -12.02 -64.02
N MET A 553 -7.79 -11.42 -64.80
CA MET A 553 -8.66 -10.34 -64.32
C MET A 553 -9.67 -10.83 -63.28
N THR A 554 -10.18 -12.05 -63.44
CA THR A 554 -11.06 -12.68 -62.44
C THR A 554 -10.32 -12.90 -61.11
N ASP A 555 -9.06 -13.33 -61.16
CA ASP A 555 -8.23 -13.46 -59.95
C ASP A 555 -7.93 -12.10 -59.31
N MET A 556 -7.68 -11.07 -60.11
CA MET A 556 -7.51 -9.70 -59.62
C MET A 556 -8.77 -9.18 -58.92
N ASP A 557 -9.96 -9.44 -59.46
CA ASP A 557 -11.23 -9.08 -58.82
C ASP A 557 -11.35 -9.72 -57.42
N GLN A 558 -11.00 -11.00 -57.27
CA GLN A 558 -10.98 -11.66 -55.96
C GLN A 558 -10.00 -11.00 -54.97
N ILE A 559 -8.81 -10.59 -55.44
CA ILE A 559 -7.83 -9.88 -54.62
C ILE A 559 -8.38 -8.51 -54.20
N VAL A 560 -9.00 -7.77 -55.10
CA VAL A 560 -9.61 -6.47 -54.81
C VAL A 560 -10.72 -6.61 -53.77
N GLN A 561 -11.62 -7.58 -53.91
CA GLN A 561 -12.66 -7.88 -52.92
C GLN A 561 -12.05 -8.24 -51.56
N ARG A 562 -10.98 -9.05 -51.54
CA ARG A 562 -10.28 -9.41 -50.31
C ARG A 562 -9.61 -8.21 -49.65
N ASN A 563 -9.03 -7.29 -50.43
CA ASN A 563 -8.44 -6.06 -49.92
C ASN A 563 -9.51 -5.15 -49.30
N ALA A 564 -10.67 -5.01 -49.96
CA ALA A 564 -11.80 -4.27 -49.41
C ALA A 564 -12.28 -4.87 -48.07
N ALA A 565 -12.49 -6.19 -48.01
CA ALA A 565 -12.91 -6.88 -46.79
C ALA A 565 -11.87 -6.77 -45.66
N THR A 566 -10.59 -6.99 -45.97
CA THR A 566 -9.49 -6.87 -45.00
C THR A 566 -9.36 -5.43 -44.50
N SER A 567 -9.61 -4.46 -45.37
CA SER A 567 -9.62 -3.05 -44.99
C SER A 567 -10.73 -2.72 -43.98
N GLU A 568 -11.96 -3.20 -44.24
CA GLU A 568 -13.09 -3.03 -43.34
C GLU A 568 -12.86 -3.70 -41.97
N GLU A 569 -12.26 -4.90 -41.97
CA GLU A 569 -11.86 -5.61 -40.75
C GLU A 569 -10.79 -4.83 -39.98
N ASN A 570 -9.76 -4.31 -40.66
CA ASN A 570 -8.71 -3.50 -40.04
C ASN A 570 -9.24 -2.17 -39.48
N ALA A 571 -10.18 -1.52 -40.17
CA ALA A 571 -10.83 -0.31 -39.68
C ALA A 571 -11.60 -0.60 -38.39
N SER A 572 -12.37 -1.69 -38.37
CA SER A 572 -13.12 -2.15 -37.19
C SER A 572 -12.20 -2.50 -36.02
N ALA A 573 -11.11 -3.23 -36.27
CA ALA A 573 -10.10 -3.56 -35.27
C ALA A 573 -9.42 -2.30 -34.72
N SER A 574 -9.18 -1.30 -35.56
CA SER A 574 -8.61 -0.01 -35.14
C SER A 574 -9.56 0.79 -34.26
N GLU A 575 -10.86 0.78 -34.55
CA GLU A 575 -11.86 1.39 -33.68
C GLU A 575 -11.90 0.73 -32.30
N GLU A 576 -11.80 -0.60 -32.25
CA GLU A 576 -11.73 -1.35 -30.99
C GLU A 576 -10.44 -1.03 -30.22
N MET A 577 -9.28 -1.00 -30.88
CA MET A 577 -8.02 -0.63 -30.26
C MET A 577 -8.04 0.81 -29.71
N ASN A 578 -8.66 1.74 -30.43
CA ASN A 578 -8.85 3.11 -29.96
C ASN A 578 -9.77 3.17 -28.73
N ALA A 579 -10.85 2.40 -28.70
CA ALA A 579 -11.72 2.29 -27.53
C ALA A 579 -10.99 1.69 -26.31
N GLN A 580 -10.12 0.69 -26.51
CA GLN A 580 -9.29 0.12 -25.45
C GLN A 580 -8.27 1.13 -24.91
N ALA A 581 -7.66 1.94 -25.78
CA ALA A 581 -6.78 3.03 -25.36
C ALA A 581 -7.53 4.09 -24.55
N ASP A 582 -8.72 4.51 -24.98
CA ASP A 582 -9.56 5.42 -24.20
C ASP A 582 -9.90 4.84 -22.82
N GLN A 583 -10.21 3.54 -22.76
CA GLN A 583 -10.47 2.85 -21.50
C GLN A 583 -9.23 2.79 -20.59
N MET A 584 -8.03 2.60 -21.15
CA MET A 584 -6.77 2.65 -20.40
C MET A 584 -6.49 4.05 -19.85
N ASN A 585 -6.78 5.11 -20.63
CA ASN A 585 -6.69 6.49 -20.16
C ASN A 585 -7.63 6.79 -18.99
N ILE A 586 -8.83 6.19 -18.95
CA ILE A 586 -9.72 6.28 -17.79
C ILE A 586 -9.06 5.65 -16.55
N PHE A 587 -8.48 4.45 -16.67
CA PHE A 587 -7.80 3.78 -15.56
C PHE A 587 -6.57 4.55 -15.06
N VAL A 588 -5.79 5.14 -15.98
CA VAL A 588 -4.68 6.05 -15.67
C VAL A 588 -5.18 7.23 -14.84
N GLY A 589 -6.30 7.87 -15.23
CA GLY A 589 -6.90 8.97 -14.50
C GLY A 589 -7.34 8.59 -13.08
N GLU A 590 -7.96 7.42 -12.91
CA GLU A 590 -8.35 6.90 -11.59
C GLU A 590 -7.12 6.60 -10.70
N LEU A 591 -6.06 6.01 -11.27
CA LEU A 591 -4.80 5.75 -10.58
C LEU A 591 -4.09 7.05 -10.17
N MET A 592 -4.08 8.07 -11.03
CA MET A 592 -3.54 9.40 -10.69
C MET A 592 -4.26 10.03 -9.50
N ALA A 593 -5.60 9.96 -9.49
CA ALA A 593 -6.41 10.47 -8.38
C ALA A 593 -6.11 9.73 -7.06
N LEU A 594 -5.83 8.42 -7.13
CA LEU A 594 -5.47 7.58 -5.98
C LEU A 594 -4.11 7.91 -5.36
N ILE A 595 -3.14 8.37 -6.18
CA ILE A 595 -1.78 8.74 -5.74
C ILE A 595 -1.76 10.12 -5.04
N GLY A 596 -2.90 10.81 -4.96
CA GLY A 596 -3.01 12.09 -4.24
C GLY A 596 -2.30 13.25 -4.94
N ARG A 597 -1.89 13.06 -6.21
CA ARG A 597 -1.52 14.16 -7.08
C ARG A 597 -2.81 14.88 -7.46
N ASN A 598 -3.22 15.84 -6.63
CA ASN A 598 -4.21 16.86 -6.99
C ASN A 598 -3.62 17.72 -8.12
N GLY A 599 -3.42 17.13 -9.29
CA GLY A 599 -3.51 17.85 -10.54
C GLY A 599 -5.00 18.09 -10.77
N GLN A 600 -5.34 19.31 -11.13
CA GLN A 600 -6.68 19.71 -11.54
C GLN A 600 -7.16 18.77 -12.66
N ALA A 601 -7.82 17.67 -12.29
CA ALA A 601 -8.71 16.98 -13.20
C ALA A 601 -9.91 17.90 -13.33
N ASN A 602 -9.81 18.84 -14.28
CA ASN A 602 -10.98 19.51 -14.83
C ASN A 602 -11.96 18.37 -15.16
N PRO A 603 -13.20 18.37 -14.65
CA PRO A 603 -14.14 17.32 -14.99
C PRO A 603 -14.23 17.35 -16.50
N VAL A 604 -13.81 16.26 -17.15
CA VAL A 604 -14.13 16.03 -18.56
C VAL A 604 -15.64 16.06 -18.60
N SER A 605 -16.17 17.23 -18.97
CA SER A 605 -17.56 17.44 -19.26
C SER A 605 -17.87 16.38 -20.29
N ARG A 606 -18.67 15.40 -19.89
CA ARG A 606 -19.33 14.45 -20.77
C ARG A 606 -20.22 15.29 -21.70
N LYS A 607 -19.62 15.90 -22.72
CA LYS A 607 -20.30 16.13 -23.98
C LYS A 607 -20.38 14.76 -24.60
N THR A 608 -21.47 14.08 -24.29
CA THR A 608 -22.04 13.08 -25.17
C THR A 608 -21.90 13.62 -26.60
N PRO A 609 -21.14 12.98 -27.50
CA PRO A 609 -21.35 13.20 -28.90
C PRO A 609 -22.77 12.69 -29.14
N LEU A 610 -23.70 13.61 -29.36
CA LEU A 610 -24.89 13.25 -30.12
C LEU A 610 -24.40 12.57 -31.41
N PRO A 611 -25.00 11.45 -31.84
CA PRO A 611 -24.68 10.87 -33.13
C PRO A 611 -25.01 11.95 -34.18
N LYS A 612 -23.96 12.55 -34.74
CA LYS A 612 -24.09 13.48 -35.85
C LYS A 612 -24.25 12.62 -37.09
N ASN A 613 -25.46 12.64 -37.63
CA ASN A 613 -25.82 12.37 -39.01
C ASN A 613 -24.92 11.37 -39.75
N ILE A 614 -25.40 10.13 -39.80
CA ILE A 614 -25.45 9.39 -41.06
C ILE A 614 -25.95 10.38 -42.14
N PRO A 615 -25.23 10.62 -43.24
CA PRO A 615 -25.88 11.09 -44.45
C PRO A 615 -26.85 9.99 -44.84
N SER A 616 -28.15 10.20 -44.61
CA SER A 616 -29.17 9.41 -45.28
C SER A 616 -28.98 9.69 -46.77
N GLU A 617 -28.28 8.80 -47.45
CA GLU A 617 -28.23 8.86 -48.89
C GLU A 617 -29.63 8.51 -49.40
N SER A 618 -30.26 9.58 -49.90
CA SER A 618 -31.46 9.56 -50.71
C SER A 618 -31.28 8.52 -51.81
N SER A 619 -31.99 7.39 -51.70
CA SER A 619 -32.32 6.61 -52.87
C SER A 619 -33.20 7.46 -53.79
N LYS A 620 -32.59 8.00 -54.85
CA LYS A 620 -33.30 8.46 -56.04
C LYS A 620 -32.89 7.57 -57.20
N ASN A 621 -33.83 6.68 -57.54
CA ASN A 621 -34.21 6.25 -58.87
C ASN A 621 -33.13 6.35 -59.96
N VAL A 622 -32.62 5.18 -60.37
CA VAL A 622 -32.55 4.85 -61.79
C VAL A 622 -33.23 3.49 -61.96
N SER A 623 -34.25 3.49 -62.82
CA SER A 623 -35.02 2.33 -63.23
C SER A 623 -34.14 1.24 -63.85
N THR A 624 -34.30 0.01 -63.39
CA THR A 624 -34.18 -1.17 -64.25
C THR A 624 -35.40 -2.05 -64.06
N THR A 625 -36.12 -2.19 -65.16
CA THR A 625 -37.31 -2.99 -65.40
C THR A 625 -37.16 -4.43 -64.92
N HIS A 626 -38.23 -4.90 -64.26
CA HIS A 626 -38.52 -6.28 -63.91
C HIS A 626 -38.30 -7.29 -65.05
N HIS A 627 -37.66 -8.42 -64.72
CA HIS A 627 -38.16 -9.74 -65.12
C HIS A 627 -38.36 -10.60 -63.87
N SER A 628 -39.59 -11.09 -63.74
CA SER A 628 -40.16 -11.78 -62.59
C SER A 628 -39.94 -13.28 -62.71
N ALA A 629 -39.42 -13.93 -61.66
CA ALA A 629 -39.67 -15.34 -61.41
C ALA A 629 -40.03 -15.52 -59.92
N SER A 630 -41.29 -15.90 -59.72
CA SER A 630 -41.94 -16.24 -58.47
C SER A 630 -41.31 -17.47 -57.81
N GLY A 631 -41.04 -17.37 -56.51
CA GLY A 631 -40.55 -18.47 -55.68
C GLY A 631 -40.90 -18.26 -54.20
N THR A 632 -42.17 -18.49 -53.86
CA THR A 632 -42.67 -18.66 -52.49
C THR A 632 -41.81 -19.65 -51.68
N PHE A 633 -41.34 -19.31 -50.48
CA PHE A 633 -41.29 -20.22 -49.32
C PHE A 633 -40.99 -19.49 -47.99
N ARG A 634 -42.07 -19.17 -47.27
CA ARG A 634 -42.35 -19.50 -45.86
C ARG A 634 -41.18 -19.51 -44.85
N ASN A 635 -41.12 -18.42 -44.08
CA ASN A 635 -40.36 -18.23 -42.86
C ASN A 635 -40.77 -19.24 -41.76
N LYS A 636 -39.81 -19.99 -41.19
CA LYS A 636 -40.03 -20.84 -39.99
C LYS A 636 -38.95 -20.53 -38.95
N LYS A 637 -39.36 -19.80 -37.92
CA LYS A 637 -38.65 -19.66 -36.63
C LYS A 637 -38.31 -21.04 -36.06
N ARG A 638 -37.06 -21.24 -35.65
CA ARG A 638 -36.70 -22.20 -34.61
C ARG A 638 -35.71 -21.57 -33.64
N LYS A 639 -36.14 -21.52 -32.38
CA LYS A 639 -35.36 -21.22 -31.17
C LYS A 639 -34.77 -22.54 -30.63
N ALA A 640 -33.78 -22.39 -29.73
CA ALA A 640 -33.09 -23.42 -28.92
C ALA A 640 -31.90 -24.09 -29.63
N SER A 641 -30.78 -24.40 -29.00
CA SER A 641 -30.26 -24.13 -27.65
C SER A 641 -28.74 -24.28 -27.74
N SER A 642 -28.01 -23.46 -26.99
CA SER A 642 -26.59 -23.65 -26.67
C SER A 642 -26.42 -24.93 -25.86
N GLU A 643 -25.88 -25.99 -26.46
CA GLU A 643 -25.16 -27.03 -25.72
C GLU A 643 -24.26 -27.85 -26.66
N LYS A 644 -22.96 -27.84 -26.34
CA LYS A 644 -21.88 -28.75 -26.78
C LYS A 644 -21.69 -28.98 -28.28
N LEU A 645 -20.50 -28.62 -28.79
CA LEU A 645 -19.56 -29.60 -29.34
C LEU A 645 -18.21 -28.90 -29.57
N ILE A 646 -17.26 -29.16 -28.67
CA ILE A 646 -15.83 -29.24 -29.03
C ILE A 646 -15.47 -30.71 -28.83
N PRO A 647 -14.93 -31.37 -29.86
CA PRO A 647 -13.87 -32.33 -29.65
C PRO A 647 -12.59 -31.80 -30.30
N PHE A 648 -11.61 -31.51 -29.47
CA PHE A 648 -10.22 -31.47 -29.89
C PHE A 648 -9.75 -32.91 -30.17
N ASP A 649 -9.00 -33.01 -31.25
CA ASP A 649 -7.92 -33.96 -31.51
C ASP A 649 -8.27 -35.44 -31.73
N ASN A 650 -8.04 -35.88 -32.96
CA ASN A 650 -7.20 -37.05 -33.24
C ASN A 650 -6.58 -36.85 -34.62
N ASN A 651 -5.25 -36.74 -34.60
CA ASN A 651 -4.29 -37.14 -35.62
C ASN A 651 -4.89 -37.84 -36.84
N ASP A 652 -4.75 -37.21 -38.00
CA ASP A 652 -4.06 -37.74 -39.18
C ASP A 652 -4.26 -36.70 -40.30
N ASP A 653 -3.33 -36.62 -41.25
CA ASP A 653 -3.32 -35.77 -42.46
C ASP A 653 -2.33 -34.58 -42.42
N PHE A 654 -1.05 -34.88 -42.21
CA PHE A 654 0.05 -34.21 -42.91
C PHE A 654 1.18 -35.23 -43.14
N GLU A 655 0.95 -36.18 -44.04
CA GLU A 655 2.02 -36.74 -44.86
C GLU A 655 1.58 -36.61 -46.33
N ASP A 656 2.44 -35.95 -47.10
CA ASP A 656 2.34 -35.65 -48.54
C ASP A 656 1.28 -34.63 -48.98
N PHE A 657 1.59 -33.33 -48.83
CA PHE A 657 1.42 -32.32 -49.91
C PHE A 657 2.28 -31.08 -49.69
#